data_AF-A0A1N7KP80-F1
#
_entry.id   AF-A0A1N7KP80-F1
#
_cell.length_a   1.000
_cell.length_b   1.000
_cell.length_c   1.000
_cell.angle_alpha   90.00
_cell.angle_beta   90.00
_cell.angle_gamma   90.00
#
_symmetry.space_group_name_H-M   'P 1'
#
loop_
_entity.id
_entity.type
_entity.pdbx_description
1 polymer ?
#
loop_
_entity_poly.entity_id
_entity_poly.type
_entity_poly.pdbx_seq_one_letter_code
_entity_poly.pdbx_strand_id
1 'polypeptide(L)'
;MSCFSKIFVFLCFCSQFLHSQSKEIQFLSGTDSEHTKEWDFWITGGRKSGSWDKIRVPSQWEQQGFGSYNYGRDYVTYGKNFKFNDEVGLYKHQFSVPKSWKGKSVNIVFEGSMTDTEVKINGKLAGAIHQGAFYEFKYDISDKILFGKDNILEIKVSKMSADKSVNNAERLADYWILGGIFRPVYLEANPNENISSTSIDAKADGSFRSNIHLKAIQSVNNLKVEIFDSKNNLVGESQIQIHKGDTLKQIQFSVNNPKLWTAETPNLYKAKFSLNKNKKNIFYSEEKFGFRTIEIRKGDGIYVNGTKIKIKGINRHAWWPETGRTVNKNIDLMDVQLIKEMNMNAVRCSHYPPNKSFLQICDSLGLYVLDELAGWQKKYSTEVGKKLVKEMVTRDANHPSIIFWSNGNEGGHNFDLDKEYAKYDLSNRPVIHAHHKPGNAFNGIDCNHYEDYYSTKKIFEGENIYMPTEFLHAQDDGGGGTSLADYWELHWKSKNGAGGFLWAFADEGLARTDFNNQIDVNAINAPDGVVGPHREKEGSFYAIREIYSPVKVDLKIVPNDFNEIIPVENRYHFTNLNECKFEWKLVKFKTPFSSESGFDLIQKGKAESPNIKPTEKGNINLNLPANWKENEGLLLTATDKFGKEIYTWTWKIQSNDDISKQFRKGLIKEFSVSVIEKDSLFILKSDEKEFSFGKKDGLLKTVILDKKSKKMTFRNGPVFVNGKMELSSIKSFTEAQNQLIEVKYKDGNKIIWKLNPNGILELNYEYSLSGNYQFAGVSFDYPENYVISAKWLGKGPYHVWKNRTQGQTYNVWQNLRNSTRTGVSPLIYPEFKGYFDNVSWLQLNTAEGKITVGTKEEKMFVRLFDFYGIYGAEGFPKLPAGNISFLDAIPPLGTVLAFNINNETSTLGPESEPNHLNGTFKRTLYFYFGLPDFENENKQFTMPKENILTD
;
A
#
# COMPACT_ATOMS: atom_id res chain seq x y z
N MET A 1 75.09 42.83 49.29
CA MET A 1 73.75 42.91 49.91
C MET A 1 72.83 41.92 49.21
N SER A 2 72.27 40.96 49.97
CA SER A 2 70.94 40.30 49.82
C SER A 2 70.55 39.69 48.45
N CYS A 3 69.90 38.54 48.28
CA CYS A 3 69.40 37.44 49.13
C CYS A 3 68.74 36.42 48.15
N PHE A 4 68.78 35.13 48.47
CA PHE A 4 67.73 34.07 48.35
C PHE A 4 66.88 33.92 47.05
N SER A 5 66.37 32.75 46.61
CA SER A 5 66.42 31.33 46.97
C SER A 5 65.34 30.58 46.14
N LYS A 6 65.43 29.24 46.12
CA LYS A 6 64.36 28.20 45.99
C LYS A 6 64.20 27.44 44.66
N ILE A 7 64.53 26.16 44.80
CA ILE A 7 64.18 24.98 44.00
C ILE A 7 62.70 24.62 44.26
N PHE A 8 61.95 24.27 43.21
CA PHE A 8 60.69 23.54 43.31
C PHE A 8 60.63 22.43 42.25
N VAL A 9 60.47 21.19 42.71
CA VAL A 9 60.24 19.98 41.91
C VAL A 9 58.75 19.94 41.55
N PHE A 10 58.43 19.81 40.26
CA PHE A 10 57.05 19.57 39.81
C PHE A 10 56.94 18.15 39.24
N LEU A 11 56.29 17.26 39.99
CA LEU A 11 55.77 15.98 39.51
C LEU A 11 54.60 16.26 38.56
N CYS A 12 54.78 16.03 37.27
CA CYS A 12 53.67 15.97 36.31
C CYS A 12 52.89 14.67 36.51
N PHE A 13 51.84 14.71 37.33
CA PHE A 13 50.76 13.72 37.29
C PHE A 13 49.98 13.92 35.98
N CYS A 14 50.21 13.04 35.00
CA CYS A 14 49.31 12.87 33.86
C CYS A 14 47.98 12.27 34.35
N SER A 15 47.08 13.12 34.85
CA SER A 15 45.68 12.74 35.04
C SER A 15 45.02 12.59 33.67
N GLN A 16 45.01 11.36 33.13
CA GLN A 16 44.13 11.03 32.01
C GLN A 16 42.68 11.20 32.46
N PHE A 17 42.08 12.33 32.09
CA PHE A 17 40.64 12.51 32.12
C PHE A 17 40.01 11.53 31.12
N LEU A 18 39.79 10.27 31.52
CA LEU A 18 38.88 9.37 30.80
C LEU A 18 37.51 10.07 30.73
N HIS A 19 37.19 10.66 29.60
CA HIS A 19 35.84 11.10 29.29
C HIS A 19 34.99 9.86 29.04
N SER A 20 33.70 9.95 29.37
CA SER A 20 32.71 8.92 29.05
C SER A 20 32.74 8.62 27.54
N GLN A 21 32.96 7.36 27.15
CA GLN A 21 33.04 6.98 25.74
C GLN A 21 31.79 6.22 25.33
N SER A 22 31.12 6.70 24.27
CA SER A 22 30.12 5.92 23.54
C SER A 22 30.80 5.12 22.42
N LYS A 23 30.03 4.22 21.81
CA LYS A 23 30.41 3.57 20.55
C LYS A 23 30.67 4.63 19.46
N GLU A 24 31.81 4.54 18.80
CA GLU A 24 32.13 5.36 17.62
C GLU A 24 31.87 4.55 16.35
N ILE A 25 31.32 5.19 15.31
CA ILE A 25 31.00 4.55 14.02
C ILE A 25 31.71 5.29 12.89
N GLN A 26 32.31 4.55 11.97
CA GLN A 26 32.91 5.06 10.74
C GLN A 26 32.42 4.25 9.54
N PHE A 27 31.58 4.84 8.69
CA PHE A 27 31.10 4.18 7.47
C PHE A 27 32.22 4.03 6.43
N LEU A 28 32.47 2.79 6.00
CA LEU A 28 33.41 2.45 4.93
C LEU A 28 32.73 2.45 3.56
N SER A 29 31.48 2.00 3.52
CA SER A 29 30.58 2.28 2.41
C SER A 29 29.92 3.65 2.59
N GLY A 30 28.90 3.93 1.80
CA GLY A 30 27.89 4.91 2.14
C GLY A 30 26.81 4.36 3.11
N THR A 31 25.77 5.15 3.38
CA THR A 31 24.74 4.85 4.40
C THR A 31 23.44 4.28 3.82
N ASP A 32 23.19 4.45 2.53
CA ASP A 32 21.98 4.00 1.84
C ASP A 32 22.14 4.10 0.31
N SER A 33 21.05 4.01 -0.44
CA SER A 33 21.03 4.08 -1.91
C SER A 33 21.36 5.46 -2.50
N GLU A 34 21.20 6.55 -1.75
CA GLU A 34 21.47 7.92 -2.21
C GLU A 34 22.88 8.37 -1.78
N HIS A 35 23.35 7.88 -0.64
CA HIS A 35 24.64 8.19 -0.06
C HIS A 35 25.51 6.95 -0.17
N THR A 36 26.22 6.79 -1.28
CA THR A 36 27.09 5.63 -1.56
C THR A 36 28.57 6.03 -1.58
N LYS A 37 29.47 5.04 -1.58
CA LYS A 37 30.91 5.26 -1.83
C LYS A 37 31.42 4.31 -2.91
N GLU A 38 32.32 4.80 -3.76
CA GLU A 38 32.91 4.00 -4.83
C GLU A 38 34.07 3.14 -4.34
N TRP A 39 33.99 1.84 -4.64
CA TRP A 39 35.00 0.83 -4.35
C TRP A 39 35.51 0.22 -5.66
N ASP A 40 36.70 -0.38 -5.66
CA ASP A 40 37.17 -1.20 -6.78
C ASP A 40 36.38 -2.50 -6.83
N PHE A 41 35.98 -2.93 -8.01
CA PHE A 41 35.11 -4.08 -8.22
C PHE A 41 35.51 -4.92 -9.42
N TRP A 42 35.38 -6.23 -9.30
CA TRP A 42 35.55 -7.19 -10.38
C TRP A 42 34.51 -8.30 -10.24
N ILE A 43 33.95 -8.80 -11.35
CA ILE A 43 32.93 -9.87 -11.32
C ILE A 43 33.27 -11.00 -12.31
N THR A 44 32.96 -12.24 -11.91
CA THR A 44 33.30 -13.45 -12.70
C THR A 44 32.50 -13.63 -13.99
N GLY A 45 31.29 -13.08 -14.07
CA GLY A 45 30.37 -13.32 -15.19
C GLY A 45 29.30 -12.24 -15.36
N GLY A 46 28.49 -12.38 -16.40
CA GLY A 46 27.46 -11.41 -16.77
C GLY A 46 28.02 -10.12 -17.36
N ARG A 47 27.25 -9.03 -17.29
CA ARG A 47 27.65 -7.74 -17.87
C ARG A 47 28.89 -7.19 -17.15
N LYS A 48 29.78 -6.55 -17.91
CA LYS A 48 31.06 -5.95 -17.44
C LYS A 48 31.99 -6.92 -16.66
N SER A 49 31.90 -8.23 -16.91
CA SER A 49 32.79 -9.21 -16.28
C SER A 49 34.20 -9.21 -16.87
N GLY A 50 35.19 -9.67 -16.08
CA GLY A 50 36.54 -9.94 -16.57
C GLY A 50 37.55 -8.80 -16.42
N SER A 51 37.12 -7.59 -16.07
CA SER A 51 38.00 -6.43 -15.79
C SER A 51 37.65 -5.74 -14.47
N TRP A 52 38.63 -5.09 -13.84
CA TRP A 52 38.39 -4.24 -12.67
C TRP A 52 37.73 -2.93 -13.11
N ASP A 53 36.71 -2.49 -12.38
CA ASP A 53 35.97 -1.24 -12.58
C ASP A 53 35.61 -0.66 -11.19
N LYS A 54 34.79 0.40 -11.15
CA LYS A 54 34.25 0.98 -9.92
C LYS A 54 32.81 0.54 -9.69
N ILE A 55 32.44 0.36 -8.42
CA ILE A 55 31.05 0.13 -8.00
C ILE A 55 30.72 0.99 -6.78
N ARG A 56 29.51 1.56 -6.75
CA ARG A 56 28.99 2.24 -5.56
C ARG A 56 28.52 1.24 -4.51
N VAL A 57 28.83 1.46 -3.23
CA VAL A 57 28.42 0.61 -2.11
C VAL A 57 27.74 1.47 -1.04
N PRO A 58 26.55 1.09 -0.52
CA PRO A 58 25.82 -0.15 -0.81
C PRO A 58 25.10 -0.15 -2.16
N SER A 59 24.94 -1.32 -2.77
CA SER A 59 24.13 -1.52 -3.99
C SER A 59 23.91 -3.00 -4.32
N GLN A 60 23.01 -3.25 -5.28
CA GLN A 60 22.96 -4.49 -6.05
C GLN A 60 23.74 -4.28 -7.35
N TRP A 61 24.63 -5.20 -7.72
CA TRP A 61 25.55 -4.98 -8.85
C TRP A 61 24.81 -4.95 -10.20
N GLU A 62 23.65 -5.61 -10.31
CA GLU A 62 22.84 -5.59 -11.52
C GLU A 62 22.31 -4.19 -11.83
N GLN A 63 21.94 -3.44 -10.79
CA GLN A 63 21.50 -2.04 -10.89
C GLN A 63 22.63 -1.06 -11.22
N GLN A 64 23.88 -1.52 -11.29
CA GLN A 64 25.03 -0.73 -11.76
C GLN A 64 25.62 -1.23 -13.09
N GLY A 65 24.91 -2.14 -13.77
CA GLY A 65 25.30 -2.63 -15.07
C GLY A 65 26.25 -3.83 -15.06
N PHE A 66 26.43 -4.48 -13.91
CA PHE A 66 27.25 -5.68 -13.76
C PHE A 66 26.37 -6.94 -13.65
N GLY A 67 26.93 -8.12 -13.90
CA GLY A 67 26.22 -9.39 -13.70
C GLY A 67 24.94 -9.52 -14.56
N SER A 68 24.06 -10.42 -14.15
CA SER A 68 22.86 -10.81 -14.91
C SER A 68 21.63 -10.89 -14.00
N TYR A 69 20.46 -10.50 -14.51
CA TYR A 69 19.20 -10.61 -13.76
C TYR A 69 18.66 -12.03 -13.77
N ASN A 70 18.08 -12.45 -12.64
CA ASN A 70 17.24 -13.64 -12.52
C ASN A 70 16.05 -13.36 -11.61
N TYR A 71 14.98 -14.12 -11.79
CA TYR A 71 13.86 -14.18 -10.86
C TYR A 71 13.83 -15.57 -10.20
N GLY A 72 13.55 -15.65 -8.90
CA GLY A 72 13.75 -16.90 -8.13
C GLY A 72 12.82 -18.03 -8.56
N ARG A 73 11.75 -17.72 -9.30
CA ARG A 73 10.83 -18.66 -9.95
C ARG A 73 11.13 -18.93 -11.44
N ASP A 74 12.27 -18.51 -11.97
CA ASP A 74 12.67 -18.78 -13.36
C ASP A 74 12.67 -20.29 -13.69
N TYR A 75 12.90 -21.16 -12.70
CA TYR A 75 12.80 -22.61 -12.87
C TYR A 75 11.35 -23.11 -13.09
N VAL A 76 10.34 -22.33 -12.72
CA VAL A 76 8.93 -22.61 -13.01
C VAL A 76 8.62 -22.18 -14.45
N THR A 77 9.05 -20.97 -14.82
CA THR A 77 8.78 -20.36 -16.13
C THR A 77 9.56 -21.03 -17.27
N TYR A 78 10.85 -21.30 -17.07
CA TYR A 78 11.76 -21.82 -18.10
C TYR A 78 12.13 -23.29 -17.88
N GLY A 79 11.54 -23.93 -16.86
CA GLY A 79 11.66 -25.36 -16.56
C GLY A 79 12.70 -25.69 -15.48
N LYS A 80 12.49 -26.84 -14.82
CA LYS A 80 13.23 -27.26 -13.59
C LYS A 80 14.76 -27.33 -13.71
N ASN A 81 15.30 -27.36 -14.92
CA ASN A 81 16.74 -27.42 -15.20
C ASN A 81 17.34 -26.03 -15.48
N PHE A 82 16.57 -24.96 -15.28
CA PHE A 82 17.04 -23.59 -15.42
C PHE A 82 18.28 -23.36 -14.56
N LYS A 83 19.32 -22.80 -15.17
CA LYS A 83 20.58 -22.50 -14.49
C LYS A 83 20.55 -21.04 -14.06
N PHE A 84 20.46 -20.84 -12.76
CA PHE A 84 20.64 -19.51 -12.16
C PHE A 84 22.08 -19.03 -12.37
N ASN A 85 22.23 -17.73 -12.56
CA ASN A 85 23.56 -17.13 -12.62
C ASN A 85 24.19 -17.17 -11.22
N ASP A 86 25.48 -17.50 -11.18
CA ASP A 86 26.25 -17.78 -9.97
C ASP A 86 27.47 -16.87 -9.83
N GLU A 87 27.34 -15.62 -10.29
CA GLU A 87 28.45 -14.68 -10.34
C GLU A 87 29.06 -14.42 -8.94
N VAL A 88 30.37 -14.15 -8.94
CA VAL A 88 31.14 -13.80 -7.76
C VAL A 88 31.74 -12.41 -7.95
N GLY A 89 31.38 -11.49 -7.06
CA GLY A 89 31.92 -10.14 -6.97
C GLY A 89 33.12 -10.06 -6.03
N LEU A 90 34.18 -9.40 -6.46
CA LEU A 90 35.37 -9.08 -5.68
C LEU A 90 35.42 -7.57 -5.49
N TYR A 91 35.46 -7.11 -4.23
CA TYR A 91 35.54 -5.70 -3.87
C TYR A 91 36.89 -5.40 -3.22
N LYS A 92 37.45 -4.22 -3.50
CA LYS A 92 38.58 -3.66 -2.76
C LYS A 92 38.34 -2.21 -2.38
N HIS A 93 38.71 -1.87 -1.15
CA HIS A 93 38.60 -0.51 -0.64
C HIS A 93 39.76 -0.18 0.30
N GLN A 94 40.35 1.00 0.12
CA GLN A 94 41.35 1.53 1.02
C GLN A 94 40.69 2.46 2.04
N PHE A 95 40.99 2.26 3.33
CA PHE A 95 40.42 3.05 4.41
C PHE A 95 41.45 3.33 5.51
N SER A 96 41.28 4.43 6.22
CA SER A 96 42.12 4.75 7.39
C SER A 96 41.32 4.58 8.68
N VAL A 97 42.01 4.14 9.74
CA VAL A 97 41.43 4.02 11.09
C VAL A 97 42.08 5.06 12.00
N PRO A 98 41.31 5.85 12.77
CA PRO A 98 41.87 6.85 13.68
C PRO A 98 42.89 6.26 14.67
N LYS A 99 44.02 6.96 14.89
CA LYS A 99 45.03 6.54 15.89
C LYS A 99 44.45 6.46 17.31
N SER A 100 43.43 7.27 17.61
CA SER A 100 42.70 7.29 18.88
C SER A 100 41.93 6.00 19.17
N TRP A 101 41.69 5.15 18.17
CA TRP A 101 41.04 3.86 18.35
C TRP A 101 42.00 2.76 18.81
N LYS A 102 43.31 3.04 18.87
CA LYS A 102 44.29 2.07 19.37
C LYS A 102 43.96 1.67 20.81
N GLY A 103 43.83 0.36 21.05
CA GLY A 103 43.45 -0.18 22.35
C GLY A 103 41.94 -0.23 22.62
N LYS A 104 41.11 0.06 21.60
CA LYS A 104 39.67 -0.24 21.57
C LYS A 104 39.42 -1.58 20.89
N SER A 105 38.24 -2.15 21.11
CA SER A 105 37.72 -3.26 20.30
C SER A 105 37.03 -2.68 19.07
N VAL A 106 37.54 -3.01 17.89
CA VAL A 106 37.06 -2.53 16.59
C VAL A 106 36.45 -3.69 15.81
N ASN A 107 35.17 -3.59 15.49
CA ASN A 107 34.49 -4.54 14.61
C ASN A 107 34.25 -3.91 13.24
N ILE A 108 34.33 -4.70 12.17
CA ILE A 108 33.68 -4.39 10.89
C ILE A 108 32.28 -5.01 10.89
N VAL A 109 31.28 -4.25 10.49
CA VAL A 109 29.86 -4.63 10.48
C VAL A 109 29.33 -4.52 9.06
N PHE A 110 28.59 -5.54 8.64
CA PHE A 110 27.82 -5.58 7.40
C PHE A 110 26.34 -5.67 7.79
N GLU A 111 25.52 -4.72 7.36
CA GLU A 111 24.07 -4.76 7.60
C GLU A 111 23.32 -5.72 6.67
N GLY A 112 23.97 -6.18 5.59
CA GLY A 112 23.45 -7.16 4.64
C GLY A 112 24.30 -7.26 3.37
N SER A 113 24.59 -8.49 2.94
CA SER A 113 25.38 -8.79 1.74
C SER A 113 24.96 -10.12 1.13
N MET A 114 24.79 -10.18 -0.19
CA MET A 114 24.18 -11.30 -0.92
C MET A 114 25.26 -12.14 -1.63
N THR A 115 25.58 -13.38 -1.27
CA THR A 115 25.05 -14.23 -0.18
C THR A 115 26.14 -14.74 0.74
N ASP A 116 27.16 -15.38 0.16
CA ASP A 116 28.31 -15.85 0.91
C ASP A 116 29.36 -14.73 0.89
N THR A 117 29.75 -14.26 2.07
CA THR A 117 30.64 -13.10 2.21
C THR A 117 31.92 -13.47 2.94
N GLU A 118 33.04 -13.48 2.21
CA GLU A 118 34.39 -13.61 2.74
C GLU A 118 35.02 -12.22 2.88
N VAL A 119 35.55 -11.90 4.07
CA VAL A 119 36.11 -10.58 4.38
C VAL A 119 37.57 -10.72 4.78
N LYS A 120 38.45 -9.92 4.16
CA LYS A 120 39.86 -9.81 4.51
C LYS A 120 40.25 -8.38 4.81
N ILE A 121 41.10 -8.21 5.82
CA ILE A 121 41.75 -6.95 6.18
C ILE A 121 43.26 -7.15 6.06
N ASN A 122 43.90 -6.35 5.22
CA ASN A 122 45.34 -6.41 4.96
C ASN A 122 45.80 -7.85 4.61
N GLY A 123 45.06 -8.53 3.73
CA GLY A 123 45.33 -9.91 3.30
C GLY A 123 44.96 -11.02 4.29
N LYS A 124 44.49 -10.70 5.50
CA LYS A 124 44.10 -11.69 6.53
C LYS A 124 42.58 -11.81 6.66
N LEU A 125 42.07 -13.03 6.76
CA LEU A 125 40.63 -13.28 7.00
C LEU A 125 40.17 -12.61 8.30
N ALA A 126 39.05 -11.88 8.22
CA ALA A 126 38.43 -11.23 9.37
C ALA A 126 37.73 -12.25 10.28
N GLY A 127 37.11 -13.28 9.68
CA GLY A 127 36.43 -14.38 10.37
C GLY A 127 36.01 -15.48 9.39
N ALA A 128 35.12 -16.37 9.85
CA ALA A 128 34.50 -17.37 8.99
C ALA A 128 33.67 -16.72 7.87
N ILE A 129 33.45 -17.41 6.76
CA ILE A 129 32.58 -16.92 5.68
C ILE A 129 31.16 -16.79 6.24
N HIS A 130 30.52 -15.64 6.04
CA HIS A 130 29.12 -15.46 6.38
C HIS A 130 28.25 -16.04 5.27
N GLN A 131 27.13 -16.69 5.63
CA GLN A 131 26.18 -17.29 4.69
C GLN A 131 24.78 -16.88 5.13
N GLY A 132 24.06 -16.20 4.24
CA GLY A 132 22.71 -15.71 4.43
C GLY A 132 22.61 -14.20 4.21
N ALA A 133 21.72 -13.76 3.33
CA ALA A 133 21.89 -12.43 2.75
C ALA A 133 21.34 -11.26 3.57
N PHE A 134 20.31 -11.52 4.38
CA PHE A 134 19.46 -10.45 4.94
C PHE A 134 19.86 -10.00 6.35
N TYR A 135 20.94 -10.55 6.90
CA TYR A 135 21.28 -10.47 8.32
C TYR A 135 22.49 -9.56 8.57
N GLU A 136 22.48 -8.87 9.71
CA GLU A 136 23.64 -8.13 10.17
C GLU A 136 24.68 -9.09 10.75
N PHE A 137 25.93 -9.00 10.30
CA PHE A 137 27.04 -9.75 10.87
C PHE A 137 28.28 -8.88 11.05
N LYS A 138 29.17 -9.31 11.95
CA LYS A 138 30.38 -8.55 12.28
C LYS A 138 31.56 -9.41 12.71
N TYR A 139 32.76 -8.87 12.51
CA TYR A 139 34.03 -9.48 12.91
C TYR A 139 34.87 -8.52 13.73
N ASP A 140 35.50 -9.02 14.80
CA ASP A 140 36.54 -8.28 15.52
C ASP A 140 37.83 -8.27 14.69
N ILE A 141 38.24 -7.08 14.26
CA ILE A 141 39.41 -6.86 13.39
C ILE A 141 40.51 -6.06 14.08
N SER A 142 40.42 -5.90 15.41
CA SER A 142 41.34 -5.09 16.21
C SER A 142 42.82 -5.48 16.02
N ASP A 143 43.08 -6.76 15.77
CA ASP A 143 44.40 -7.37 15.54
C ASP A 143 44.85 -7.37 14.06
N LYS A 144 43.98 -6.93 13.15
CA LYS A 144 44.21 -6.97 11.69
C LYS A 144 44.39 -5.56 11.09
N ILE A 145 43.99 -4.52 11.81
CA ILE A 145 44.06 -3.12 11.36
C ILE A 145 45.34 -2.40 11.81
N LEU A 146 45.74 -1.43 11.00
CA LEU A 146 46.83 -0.49 11.23
C LEU A 146 46.24 0.87 11.63
N PHE A 147 46.39 1.24 12.91
CA PHE A 147 45.88 2.50 13.44
C PHE A 147 46.70 3.70 12.97
N GLY A 148 46.01 4.76 12.53
CA GLY A 148 46.62 5.99 12.00
C GLY A 148 47.30 5.82 10.64
N LYS A 149 47.01 4.72 9.93
CA LYS A 149 47.53 4.39 8.61
C LYS A 149 46.41 3.86 7.73
N ASP A 150 46.71 3.73 6.44
CA ASP A 150 45.81 3.10 5.49
C ASP A 150 45.80 1.58 5.67
N ASN A 151 44.62 1.02 5.42
CA ASN A 151 44.29 -0.39 5.47
C ASN A 151 43.60 -0.78 4.17
N ILE A 152 43.74 -2.03 3.78
CA ILE A 152 43.05 -2.60 2.62
C ILE A 152 41.96 -3.55 3.10
N LEU A 153 40.73 -3.28 2.65
CA LEU A 153 39.58 -4.16 2.77
C LEU A 153 39.43 -4.92 1.45
N GLU A 154 39.38 -6.24 1.51
CA GLU A 154 39.09 -7.10 0.36
C GLU A 154 37.91 -7.98 0.71
N ILE A 155 36.89 -8.01 -0.16
CA ILE A 155 35.66 -8.76 0.10
C ILE A 155 35.32 -9.59 -1.14
N LYS A 156 34.98 -10.86 -0.93
CA LYS A 156 34.45 -11.75 -1.97
C LYS A 156 33.01 -12.08 -1.62
N VAL A 157 32.11 -11.85 -2.58
CA VAL A 157 30.66 -12.03 -2.44
C VAL A 157 30.18 -12.97 -3.54
N SER A 158 29.64 -14.13 -3.16
CA SER A 158 29.07 -15.09 -4.12
C SER A 158 27.55 -14.94 -4.17
N LYS A 159 26.99 -14.77 -5.38
CA LYS A 159 25.53 -14.66 -5.59
C LYS A 159 24.79 -15.90 -5.13
N MET A 160 25.29 -17.07 -5.50
CA MET A 160 24.81 -18.37 -5.01
C MET A 160 25.72 -18.85 -3.89
N SER A 161 25.11 -19.33 -2.80
CA SER A 161 25.82 -19.86 -1.64
C SER A 161 26.48 -21.20 -1.96
N ALA A 162 27.61 -21.49 -1.30
CA ALA A 162 28.18 -22.84 -1.29
C ALA A 162 27.31 -23.82 -0.47
N ASP A 163 26.49 -23.31 0.47
CA ASP A 163 25.51 -24.10 1.20
C ASP A 163 24.17 -24.14 0.44
N LYS A 164 23.77 -25.36 0.04
CA LYS A 164 22.53 -25.58 -0.71
C LYS A 164 21.27 -25.16 0.05
N SER A 165 21.26 -25.25 1.38
CA SER A 165 20.11 -24.87 2.19
C SER A 165 19.86 -23.36 2.16
N VAL A 166 20.91 -22.54 2.05
CA VAL A 166 20.78 -21.10 1.87
C VAL A 166 20.20 -20.77 0.50
N ASN A 167 20.69 -21.43 -0.56
CA ASN A 167 20.12 -21.25 -1.90
C ASN A 167 18.64 -21.64 -1.95
N ASN A 168 18.29 -22.77 -1.34
CA ASN A 168 16.91 -23.23 -1.28
C ASN A 168 16.01 -22.23 -0.52
N ALA A 169 16.50 -21.67 0.60
CA ALA A 169 15.72 -20.76 1.44
C ALA A 169 15.59 -19.34 0.86
N GLU A 170 16.65 -18.81 0.22
CA GLU A 170 16.72 -17.39 -0.18
C GLU A 170 16.72 -17.15 -1.69
N ARG A 171 17.12 -18.15 -2.50
CA ARG A 171 17.38 -17.96 -3.94
C ARG A 171 16.36 -18.62 -4.85
N LEU A 172 15.58 -19.57 -4.32
CA LEU A 172 14.44 -20.17 -4.97
C LEU A 172 13.14 -19.63 -4.35
N ALA A 173 12.87 -18.35 -4.57
CA ALA A 173 11.77 -17.64 -3.91
C ALA A 173 11.04 -16.71 -4.89
N ASP A 174 9.84 -16.25 -4.51
CA ASP A 174 9.02 -15.36 -5.34
C ASP A 174 9.48 -13.91 -5.28
N TYR A 175 10.68 -13.66 -5.81
CA TYR A 175 11.26 -12.32 -5.97
C TYR A 175 12.53 -12.34 -6.85
N TRP A 176 13.05 -11.15 -7.17
CA TRP A 176 14.30 -10.97 -7.91
C TRP A 176 15.54 -11.49 -7.17
N ILE A 177 16.40 -12.23 -7.88
CA ILE A 177 17.66 -12.76 -7.37
C ILE A 177 18.83 -11.88 -7.79
N LEU A 178 19.20 -10.98 -6.88
CA LEU A 178 20.26 -9.97 -7.06
C LEU A 178 21.49 -10.30 -6.21
N GLY A 179 22.64 -9.73 -6.58
CA GLY A 179 23.91 -9.89 -5.86
C GLY A 179 24.57 -8.57 -5.43
N GLY A 180 25.41 -8.65 -4.39
CA GLY A 180 26.24 -7.53 -3.95
C GLY A 180 26.09 -7.15 -2.47
N ILE A 181 26.77 -6.10 -2.08
CA ILE A 181 26.74 -5.52 -0.72
C ILE A 181 25.66 -4.44 -0.72
N PHE A 182 24.41 -4.84 -0.43
CA PHE A 182 23.21 -4.01 -0.65
C PHE A 182 22.77 -3.22 0.59
N ARG A 183 23.44 -3.39 1.73
CA ARG A 183 23.27 -2.56 2.92
C ARG A 183 24.64 -2.08 3.45
N PRO A 184 24.67 -1.05 4.32
CA PRO A 184 25.92 -0.42 4.75
C PRO A 184 26.97 -1.34 5.36
N VAL A 185 28.23 -0.93 5.20
CA VAL A 185 29.43 -1.49 5.82
C VAL A 185 30.13 -0.39 6.60
N TYR A 186 30.37 -0.63 7.88
CA TYR A 186 31.03 0.34 8.75
C TYR A 186 31.92 -0.32 9.80
N LEU A 187 32.81 0.48 10.38
CA LEU A 187 33.53 0.12 11.58
C LEU A 187 32.80 0.63 12.81
N GLU A 188 32.70 -0.20 13.84
CA GLU A 188 32.33 0.24 15.20
C GLU A 188 33.50 0.06 16.16
N ALA A 189 33.85 1.11 16.91
CA ALA A 189 34.86 1.06 17.95
C ALA A 189 34.24 1.24 19.33
N ASN A 190 34.54 0.31 20.22
CA ASN A 190 34.09 0.31 21.60
C ASN A 190 35.31 0.29 22.54
N PRO A 191 35.26 0.94 23.72
CA PRO A 191 36.21 0.68 24.79
C PRO A 191 36.35 -0.83 25.05
N ASN A 192 37.50 -1.30 25.54
CA ASN A 192 37.67 -2.75 25.78
C ASN A 192 36.63 -3.31 26.75
N GLU A 193 36.35 -2.60 27.84
CA GLU A 193 35.24 -2.90 28.76
C GLU A 193 33.96 -2.25 28.22
N ASN A 194 33.04 -3.03 27.66
CA ASN A 194 31.82 -2.51 27.04
C ASN A 194 30.61 -3.44 27.21
N ILE A 195 29.47 -2.97 26.73
CA ILE A 195 28.24 -3.76 26.57
C ILE A 195 28.17 -4.21 25.11
N SER A 196 28.09 -5.51 24.87
CA SER A 196 28.07 -6.09 23.52
C SER A 196 26.66 -6.14 22.93
N SER A 197 25.64 -6.34 23.77
CA SER A 197 24.22 -6.33 23.40
C SER A 197 23.35 -6.21 24.65
N THR A 198 22.11 -5.80 24.45
CA THR A 198 21.08 -5.79 25.48
C THR A 198 19.80 -6.42 24.93
N SER A 199 19.04 -7.07 25.80
CA SER A 199 17.64 -7.43 25.51
C SER A 199 16.75 -6.84 26.59
N ILE A 200 15.64 -6.22 26.19
CA ILE A 200 14.70 -5.51 27.06
C ILE A 200 13.36 -6.26 27.08
N ASP A 201 12.79 -6.40 28.26
CA ASP A 201 11.41 -6.83 28.50
C ASP A 201 10.72 -5.76 29.37
N ALA A 202 9.88 -4.95 28.72
CA ALA A 202 9.18 -3.81 29.31
C ALA A 202 7.67 -4.01 29.19
N LYS A 203 7.01 -4.34 30.30
CA LYS A 203 5.61 -4.78 30.32
C LYS A 203 4.63 -3.66 30.63
N ALA A 204 3.37 -3.85 30.26
CA ALA A 204 2.32 -2.85 30.47
C ALA A 204 2.08 -2.48 31.95
N ASP A 205 2.46 -3.34 32.89
CA ASP A 205 2.37 -3.07 34.33
C ASP A 205 3.51 -2.18 34.86
N GLY A 206 4.43 -1.74 34.00
CA GLY A 206 5.60 -0.95 34.38
C GLY A 206 6.83 -1.77 34.77
N SER A 207 6.74 -3.11 34.78
CA SER A 207 7.91 -3.96 34.99
C SER A 207 8.91 -3.78 33.86
N PHE A 208 10.16 -3.52 34.21
CA PHE A 208 11.29 -3.43 33.30
C PHE A 208 12.35 -4.46 33.70
N ARG A 209 12.75 -5.30 32.75
CA ARG A 209 13.88 -6.21 32.87
C ARG A 209 14.80 -6.04 31.69
N SER A 210 16.10 -6.24 31.93
CA SER A 210 17.06 -6.33 30.84
C SER A 210 18.16 -7.34 31.13
N ASN A 211 18.54 -8.11 30.11
CA ASN A 211 19.81 -8.83 30.08
C ASN A 211 20.85 -7.93 29.40
N ILE A 212 21.97 -7.71 30.08
CA ILE A 212 23.07 -6.88 29.61
C ILE A 212 24.28 -7.79 29.42
N HIS A 213 24.67 -8.00 28.17
CA HIS A 213 25.84 -8.81 27.82
C HIS A 213 27.10 -7.94 27.86
N LEU A 214 28.07 -8.36 28.67
CA LEU A 214 29.28 -7.60 28.98
C LEU A 214 30.48 -8.19 28.25
N LYS A 215 31.38 -7.35 27.74
CA LYS A 215 32.63 -7.77 27.09
C LYS A 215 33.84 -7.30 27.91
N ALA A 216 34.72 -8.25 28.21
CA ALA A 216 36.07 -8.04 28.76
C ALA A 216 36.14 -7.15 30.01
N ILE A 217 35.21 -7.31 30.96
CA ILE A 217 35.17 -6.53 32.21
C ILE A 217 36.40 -6.76 33.08
N GLN A 218 37.09 -5.67 33.45
CA GLN A 218 38.31 -5.68 34.26
C GLN A 218 38.24 -4.74 35.47
N SER A 219 37.78 -3.51 35.27
CA SER A 219 37.89 -2.43 36.24
C SER A 219 36.59 -1.69 36.53
N VAL A 220 35.56 -1.84 35.71
CA VAL A 220 34.22 -1.33 36.04
C VAL A 220 33.62 -2.12 37.21
N ASN A 221 32.94 -1.43 38.11
CA ASN A 221 32.36 -2.01 39.31
C ASN A 221 30.85 -1.75 39.48
N ASN A 222 30.24 -0.93 38.62
CA ASN A 222 28.83 -0.60 38.71
C ASN A 222 28.18 -0.48 37.31
N LEU A 223 27.04 -1.13 37.12
CA LEU A 223 26.14 -0.93 35.98
C LEU A 223 24.96 -0.09 36.47
N LYS A 224 24.73 1.07 35.86
CA LYS A 224 23.53 1.90 36.08
C LYS A 224 22.64 1.85 34.84
N VAL A 225 21.35 1.67 35.03
CA VAL A 225 20.33 1.80 33.98
C VAL A 225 19.37 2.93 34.34
N GLU A 226 19.16 3.85 33.40
CA GLU A 226 18.28 5.01 33.53
C GLU A 226 17.25 4.98 32.42
N ILE A 227 15.97 5.17 32.73
CA ILE A 227 14.87 5.22 31.76
C ILE A 227 14.39 6.65 31.64
N PHE A 228 14.36 7.16 30.41
CA PHE A 228 13.87 8.49 30.06
C PHE A 228 12.61 8.40 29.22
N ASP A 229 11.65 9.28 29.48
CA ASP A 229 10.45 9.45 28.64
C ASP A 229 10.76 10.22 27.34
N SER A 230 9.75 10.42 26.50
CA SER A 230 9.87 11.16 25.23
C SER A 230 10.21 12.65 25.39
N LYS A 231 10.09 13.21 26.60
CA LYS A 231 10.49 14.57 26.96
C LYS A 231 11.88 14.61 27.63
N ASN A 232 12.60 13.48 27.67
CA ASN A 232 13.87 13.29 28.36
C ASN A 232 13.80 13.44 29.89
N ASN A 233 12.64 13.25 30.52
CA ASN A 233 12.56 13.17 31.98
C ASN A 233 12.98 11.79 32.46
N LEU A 234 13.77 11.71 33.53
CA LEU A 234 14.10 10.45 34.20
C LEU A 234 12.85 9.92 34.92
N VAL A 235 12.40 8.72 34.55
CA VAL A 235 11.18 8.08 35.11
C VAL A 235 11.46 6.80 35.88
N GLY A 236 12.68 6.27 35.80
CA GLY A 236 13.10 5.11 36.56
C GLY A 236 14.60 4.90 36.45
N GLU A 237 15.21 4.35 37.49
CA GLU A 237 16.62 3.96 37.48
C GLU A 237 16.88 2.78 38.40
N SER A 238 17.94 2.04 38.11
CA SER A 238 18.47 1.01 38.99
C SER A 238 19.96 0.84 38.76
N GLN A 239 20.68 0.29 39.72
CA GLN A 239 22.09 -0.01 39.60
C GLN A 239 22.46 -1.31 40.31
N ILE A 240 23.45 -2.01 39.76
CA ILE A 240 23.96 -3.26 40.30
C ILE A 240 25.49 -3.28 40.27
N GLN A 241 26.08 -4.03 41.19
CA GLN A 241 27.53 -4.23 41.21
C GLN A 241 27.96 -5.18 40.08
N ILE A 242 29.12 -4.90 39.50
CA ILE A 242 29.79 -5.76 38.52
C ILE A 242 31.16 -6.17 39.08
N HIS A 243 31.55 -7.41 38.80
CA HIS A 243 32.85 -7.96 39.13
C HIS A 243 33.67 -8.24 37.86
N LYS A 244 35.00 -8.26 38.05
CA LYS A 244 35.93 -8.64 36.99
C LYS A 244 35.55 -10.01 36.40
N GLY A 245 35.52 -10.09 35.07
CA GLY A 245 35.19 -11.32 34.35
C GLY A 245 33.70 -11.59 34.13
N ASP A 246 32.80 -10.76 34.66
CA ASP A 246 31.37 -10.89 34.38
C ASP A 246 31.07 -10.75 32.87
N THR A 247 30.23 -11.65 32.34
CA THR A 247 29.83 -11.70 30.92
C THR A 247 28.35 -11.43 30.68
N LEU A 248 27.53 -11.56 31.72
CA LEU A 248 26.10 -11.28 31.68
C LEU A 248 25.65 -10.73 33.04
N LYS A 249 24.82 -9.70 32.99
CA LYS A 249 24.07 -9.21 34.16
C LYS A 249 22.60 -9.04 33.83
N GLN A 250 21.77 -9.20 34.85
CA GLN A 250 20.34 -8.94 34.78
C GLN A 250 20.00 -7.80 35.72
N ILE A 251 19.14 -6.90 35.26
CA ILE A 251 18.57 -5.84 36.09
C ILE A 251 17.06 -5.87 35.98
N GLN A 252 16.38 -5.60 37.09
CA GLN A 252 14.93 -5.53 37.16
C GLN A 252 14.51 -4.43 38.12
N PHE A 253 13.53 -3.63 37.70
CA PHE A 253 12.86 -2.60 38.50
C PHE A 253 11.54 -2.21 37.82
N SER A 254 10.78 -1.29 38.42
CA SER A 254 9.48 -0.86 37.89
C SER A 254 9.43 0.65 37.66
N VAL A 255 8.70 1.05 36.63
CA VAL A 255 8.31 2.43 36.37
C VAL A 255 6.83 2.57 36.71
N ASN A 256 6.48 3.57 37.53
CA ASN A 256 5.09 3.76 37.93
C ASN A 256 4.26 4.34 36.77
N ASN A 257 3.13 3.69 36.47
CA ASN A 257 2.13 4.14 35.48
C ASN A 257 2.76 4.59 34.14
N PRO A 258 3.52 3.73 33.44
CA PRO A 258 4.13 4.10 32.17
C PRO A 258 3.05 4.40 31.12
N LYS A 259 3.37 5.28 30.18
CA LYS A 259 2.56 5.42 28.97
C LYS A 259 2.82 4.21 28.08
N LEU A 260 1.77 3.50 27.71
CA LEU A 260 1.89 2.25 26.98
C LEU A 260 2.13 2.46 25.49
N TRP A 261 2.90 1.57 24.89
CA TRP A 261 3.10 1.51 23.45
C TRP A 261 2.00 0.65 22.80
N THR A 262 1.37 1.19 21.75
CA THR A 262 0.46 0.49 20.83
C THR A 262 0.60 1.07 19.42
N ALA A 263 -0.02 0.47 18.40
CA ALA A 263 -0.07 1.05 17.05
C ALA A 263 -0.88 2.36 16.97
N GLU A 264 -1.73 2.66 17.96
CA GLU A 264 -2.55 3.88 18.06
C GLU A 264 -1.91 4.94 18.99
N THR A 265 -1.06 4.52 19.93
CA THR A 265 -0.35 5.36 20.90
C THR A 265 1.10 4.88 21.04
N PRO A 266 1.98 5.20 20.07
CA PRO A 266 3.36 4.70 20.02
C PRO A 266 4.29 5.42 21.02
N ASN A 267 4.00 5.32 22.32
CA ASN A 267 4.82 5.94 23.36
C ASN A 267 6.17 5.22 23.48
N LEU A 268 7.26 5.94 23.25
CA LEU A 268 8.63 5.41 23.33
C LEU A 268 9.38 6.00 24.52
N TYR A 269 10.27 5.16 25.07
CA TYR A 269 11.21 5.47 26.13
C TYR A 269 12.63 5.20 25.65
N LYS A 270 13.61 5.75 26.38
CA LYS A 270 15.03 5.52 26.16
C LYS A 270 15.66 4.91 27.41
N ALA A 271 16.24 3.72 27.29
CA ALA A 271 17.05 3.11 28.33
C ALA A 271 18.53 3.45 28.09
N LYS A 272 19.17 4.11 29.04
CA LYS A 272 20.61 4.40 29.03
C LYS A 272 21.33 3.45 29.98
N PHE A 273 22.25 2.67 29.45
CA PHE A 273 23.07 1.72 30.19
C PHE A 273 24.46 2.31 30.38
N SER A 274 24.94 2.42 31.61
CA SER A 274 26.23 3.05 31.95
C SER A 274 27.10 2.11 32.78
N LEU A 275 28.29 1.80 32.28
CA LEU A 275 29.34 1.10 33.03
C LEU A 275 30.24 2.12 33.72
N ASN A 276 30.36 2.01 35.05
CA ASN A 276 31.07 2.98 35.86
C ASN A 276 32.20 2.32 36.67
N LYS A 277 33.25 3.11 36.94
CA LYS A 277 34.32 2.81 37.89
C LYS A 277 34.37 3.94 38.93
N ASN A 278 34.03 3.64 40.19
CA ASN A 278 34.09 4.63 41.28
C ASN A 278 33.42 5.98 40.94
N LYS A 279 32.16 5.92 40.46
CA LYS A 279 31.33 7.05 39.96
C LYS A 279 31.74 7.67 38.63
N LYS A 280 32.84 7.23 38.02
CA LYS A 280 33.27 7.68 36.70
C LYS A 280 32.68 6.79 35.60
N ASN A 281 31.98 7.39 34.64
CA ASN A 281 31.44 6.65 33.49
C ASN A 281 32.57 6.26 32.52
N ILE A 282 32.68 4.95 32.24
CA ILE A 282 33.66 4.37 31.33
C ILE A 282 33.04 4.14 29.96
N PHE A 283 31.80 3.65 29.93
CA PHE A 283 31.06 3.35 28.71
C PHE A 283 29.57 3.59 28.93
N TYR A 284 28.87 4.08 27.90
CA TYR A 284 27.41 4.01 27.87
C TYR A 284 26.86 3.65 26.49
N SER A 285 25.68 3.04 26.49
CA SER A 285 24.85 2.78 25.32
C SER A 285 23.40 3.15 25.59
N GLU A 286 22.63 3.37 24.53
CA GLU A 286 21.22 3.73 24.62
C GLU A 286 20.38 2.83 23.72
N GLU A 287 19.21 2.42 24.22
CA GLU A 287 18.21 1.65 23.48
C GLU A 287 16.86 2.36 23.56
N LYS A 288 16.11 2.35 22.45
CA LYS A 288 14.71 2.78 22.44
C LYS A 288 13.83 1.56 22.68
N PHE A 289 12.77 1.73 23.46
CA PHE A 289 11.80 0.67 23.74
C PHE A 289 10.41 1.27 24.05
N GLY A 290 9.41 0.43 24.24
CA GLY A 290 8.06 0.83 24.67
C GLY A 290 7.48 -0.18 25.65
N PHE A 291 6.75 0.29 26.67
CA PHE A 291 6.08 -0.59 27.62
C PHE A 291 4.84 -1.21 26.98
N ARG A 292 4.83 -2.53 26.80
CA ARG A 292 3.68 -3.27 26.31
C ARG A 292 3.73 -4.76 26.66
N THR A 293 2.57 -5.38 26.82
CA THR A 293 2.43 -6.82 27.03
C THR A 293 1.70 -7.44 25.85
N ILE A 294 2.23 -8.56 25.32
CA ILE A 294 1.57 -9.36 24.27
C ILE A 294 1.13 -10.68 24.89
N GLU A 295 -0.09 -11.10 24.59
CA GLU A 295 -0.60 -12.40 25.00
C GLU A 295 -1.37 -13.07 23.87
N ILE A 296 -1.15 -14.38 23.70
CA ILE A 296 -2.00 -15.24 22.89
C ILE A 296 -2.90 -16.02 23.83
N ARG A 297 -4.18 -15.69 23.84
CA ARG A 297 -5.19 -16.40 24.62
C ARG A 297 -5.87 -17.41 23.69
N LYS A 298 -5.38 -18.66 23.74
CA LYS A 298 -5.83 -19.76 22.85
C LYS A 298 -7.37 -19.87 22.82
N GLY A 299 -7.95 -19.99 21.64
CA GLY A 299 -9.41 -20.03 21.44
C GLY A 299 -10.16 -18.74 21.75
N ASP A 300 -9.43 -17.62 21.88
CA ASP A 300 -9.99 -16.30 22.10
C ASP A 300 -9.36 -15.26 21.15
N GLY A 301 -8.09 -14.88 21.31
CA GLY A 301 -7.48 -13.88 20.44
C GLY A 301 -6.07 -13.42 20.80
N ILE A 302 -5.62 -12.43 20.04
CA ILE A 302 -4.34 -11.75 20.22
C ILE A 302 -4.58 -10.51 21.07
N TYR A 303 -3.83 -10.36 22.16
CA TYR A 303 -3.98 -9.27 23.11
C TYR A 303 -2.73 -8.40 23.16
N VAL A 304 -2.94 -7.08 23.15
CA VAL A 304 -1.91 -6.09 23.46
C VAL A 304 -2.41 -5.25 24.62
N ASN A 305 -1.64 -5.22 25.72
CA ASN A 305 -1.96 -4.45 26.93
C ASN A 305 -3.35 -4.81 27.51
N GLY A 306 -3.73 -6.09 27.44
CA GLY A 306 -5.03 -6.58 27.92
C GLY A 306 -6.21 -6.35 26.97
N THR A 307 -6.01 -5.68 25.82
CA THR A 307 -7.04 -5.46 24.80
C THR A 307 -6.91 -6.46 23.66
N LYS A 308 -8.03 -7.11 23.29
CA LYS A 308 -8.11 -8.00 22.12
C LYS A 308 -8.05 -7.17 20.84
N ILE A 309 -6.97 -7.31 20.07
CA ILE A 309 -6.77 -6.54 18.85
C ILE A 309 -7.15 -7.35 17.60
N LYS A 310 -7.46 -6.63 16.52
CA LYS A 310 -7.57 -7.17 15.15
C LYS A 310 -6.46 -6.60 14.29
N ILE A 311 -5.78 -7.47 13.54
CA ILE A 311 -4.70 -7.18 12.62
C ILE A 311 -5.27 -6.69 11.29
N LYS A 312 -4.92 -5.46 10.94
CA LYS A 312 -5.15 -4.86 9.62
C LYS A 312 -3.78 -4.75 8.96
N GLY A 313 -3.31 -5.87 8.40
CA GLY A 313 -1.93 -6.04 7.96
C GLY A 313 -1.75 -6.05 6.45
N ILE A 314 -0.51 -5.88 6.01
CA ILE A 314 -0.06 -6.10 4.64
C ILE A 314 1.38 -6.65 4.60
N ASN A 315 1.69 -7.44 3.58
CA ASN A 315 3.03 -7.97 3.31
C ASN A 315 3.88 -6.92 2.57
N ARG A 316 5.14 -6.74 2.97
CA ARG A 316 6.06 -5.75 2.35
C ARG A 316 7.43 -6.37 2.05
N HIS A 317 7.79 -6.37 0.77
CA HIS A 317 9.17 -6.47 0.32
C HIS A 317 9.89 -5.11 0.40
N ALA A 318 11.13 -5.10 0.90
CA ALA A 318 12.00 -3.92 0.82
C ALA A 318 12.48 -3.72 -0.62
N TRP A 319 11.93 -2.71 -1.29
CA TRP A 319 12.06 -2.55 -2.75
C TRP A 319 11.99 -1.10 -3.23
N TRP A 320 12.80 -0.76 -4.23
CA TRP A 320 12.70 0.45 -5.04
C TRP A 320 13.15 0.18 -6.48
N PRO A 321 12.48 0.70 -7.53
CA PRO A 321 12.69 0.22 -8.89
C PRO A 321 14.13 0.35 -9.40
N GLU A 322 14.79 1.48 -9.13
CA GLU A 322 16.14 1.78 -9.63
C GLU A 322 17.27 1.23 -8.76
N THR A 323 16.95 0.68 -7.57
CA THR A 323 17.99 0.27 -6.60
C THR A 323 17.74 -1.13 -6.03
N GLY A 324 16.66 -1.78 -6.47
CA GLY A 324 16.21 -3.09 -6.00
C GLY A 324 16.01 -3.07 -4.48
N ARG A 325 16.73 -3.94 -3.77
CA ARG A 325 16.64 -4.04 -2.30
C ARG A 325 17.47 -2.99 -1.53
N THR A 326 18.24 -2.17 -2.24
CA THR A 326 19.03 -1.09 -1.62
C THR A 326 18.11 0.11 -1.43
N VAL A 327 17.45 0.20 -0.28
CA VAL A 327 16.51 1.30 0.03
C VAL A 327 17.12 2.31 0.99
N ASN A 328 16.48 3.47 1.13
CA ASN A 328 16.85 4.51 2.08
C ASN A 328 15.70 4.82 3.05
N LYS A 329 15.99 5.64 4.07
CA LYS A 329 15.03 5.99 5.12
C LYS A 329 13.79 6.72 4.61
N ASN A 330 13.88 7.48 3.52
CA ASN A 330 12.72 8.19 2.97
C ASN A 330 11.73 7.22 2.33
N ILE A 331 12.24 6.19 1.63
CA ILE A 331 11.40 5.10 1.09
C ILE A 331 10.73 4.33 2.24
N ASP A 332 11.48 3.95 3.28
CA ASP A 332 10.90 3.29 4.45
C ASP A 332 9.83 4.15 5.15
N LEU A 333 10.05 5.47 5.25
CA LEU A 333 9.08 6.39 5.83
C LEU A 333 7.82 6.49 4.98
N MET A 334 7.98 6.61 3.67
CA MET A 334 6.88 6.68 2.71
C MET A 334 6.02 5.41 2.80
N ASP A 335 6.64 4.24 2.84
CA ASP A 335 5.93 2.97 2.94
C ASP A 335 5.11 2.88 4.24
N VAL A 336 5.70 3.20 5.40
CA VAL A 336 4.95 3.21 6.68
C VAL A 336 3.81 4.24 6.67
N GLN A 337 4.03 5.41 6.08
CA GLN A 337 3.00 6.44 5.98
C GLN A 337 1.83 6.00 5.10
N LEU A 338 2.10 5.37 3.96
CA LEU A 338 1.07 4.85 3.05
C LEU A 338 0.28 3.70 3.69
N ILE A 339 0.95 2.79 4.41
CA ILE A 339 0.29 1.73 5.18
C ILE A 339 -0.67 2.35 6.21
N LYS A 340 -0.22 3.34 7.00
CA LYS A 340 -1.11 4.04 7.94
C LYS A 340 -2.21 4.85 7.25
N GLU A 341 -1.94 5.43 6.08
CA GLU A 341 -2.95 6.15 5.30
C GLU A 341 -4.09 5.21 4.85
N MET A 342 -3.82 3.93 4.61
CA MET A 342 -4.84 2.90 4.39
C MET A 342 -5.57 2.44 5.67
N ASN A 343 -5.41 3.15 6.79
CA ASN A 343 -5.97 2.80 8.10
C ASN A 343 -5.52 1.43 8.65
N MET A 344 -4.38 0.92 8.16
CA MET A 344 -3.76 -0.32 8.64
C MET A 344 -3.00 -0.12 9.96
N ASN A 345 -2.81 -1.22 10.69
CA ASN A 345 -2.10 -1.23 11.97
C ASN A 345 -0.95 -2.24 12.04
N ALA A 346 -0.71 -3.03 10.99
CA ALA A 346 0.32 -4.05 10.99
C ALA A 346 1.03 -4.19 9.64
N VAL A 347 2.24 -4.75 9.67
CA VAL A 347 3.03 -5.10 8.48
C VAL A 347 3.81 -6.39 8.72
N ARG A 348 3.87 -7.24 7.70
CA ARG A 348 4.70 -8.45 7.68
C ARG A 348 5.92 -8.20 6.80
N CYS A 349 7.10 -8.48 7.32
CA CYS A 349 8.36 -8.37 6.60
C CYS A 349 8.61 -9.62 5.74
N SER A 350 7.84 -9.76 4.65
CA SER A 350 7.93 -10.87 3.71
C SER A 350 9.24 -10.80 2.91
N HIS A 351 10.07 -11.83 2.84
CA HIS A 351 10.18 -12.96 3.78
C HIS A 351 11.58 -12.94 4.39
N TYR A 352 11.94 -11.84 5.05
CA TYR A 352 13.27 -11.62 5.62
C TYR A 352 13.31 -10.39 6.52
N PRO A 353 14.34 -10.27 7.39
CA PRO A 353 14.45 -9.13 8.29
C PRO A 353 14.59 -7.80 7.53
N PRO A 354 13.82 -6.77 7.90
CA PRO A 354 13.81 -5.49 7.20
C PRO A 354 15.08 -4.69 7.52
N ASN A 355 15.20 -3.52 6.89
CA ASN A 355 16.20 -2.53 7.26
C ASN A 355 15.90 -1.99 8.66
N LYS A 356 16.94 -1.68 9.44
CA LYS A 356 16.81 -1.15 10.80
C LYS A 356 15.99 0.15 10.86
N SER A 357 16.13 1.00 9.84
CA SER A 357 15.34 2.23 9.68
C SER A 357 13.83 1.96 9.65
N PHE A 358 13.40 0.90 8.96
CA PHE A 358 11.99 0.55 8.86
C PHE A 358 11.37 0.21 10.22
N LEU A 359 12.05 -0.62 11.04
CA LEU A 359 11.59 -0.97 12.39
C LEU A 359 11.53 0.26 13.30
N GLN A 360 12.53 1.14 13.23
CA GLN A 360 12.53 2.41 13.99
C GLN A 360 11.35 3.32 13.62
N ILE A 361 10.95 3.34 12.34
CA ILE A 361 9.81 4.10 11.86
C ILE A 361 8.50 3.43 12.32
N CYS A 362 8.41 2.09 12.27
CA CYS A 362 7.26 1.34 12.79
C CYS A 362 7.06 1.57 14.30
N ASP A 363 8.13 1.59 15.08
CA ASP A 363 8.09 1.94 16.50
C ASP A 363 7.53 3.35 16.74
N SER A 364 7.94 4.31 15.90
CA SER A 364 7.68 5.73 16.09
C SER A 364 6.29 6.15 15.60
N LEU A 365 5.84 5.60 14.46
CA LEU A 365 4.53 5.89 13.87
C LEU A 365 3.46 4.89 14.32
N GLY A 366 3.85 3.77 14.93
CA GLY A 366 2.96 2.75 15.44
C GLY A 366 2.44 1.82 14.33
N LEU A 367 3.18 0.75 14.07
CA LEU A 367 2.72 -0.44 13.36
C LEU A 367 3.13 -1.68 14.15
N TYR A 368 2.26 -2.68 14.21
CA TYR A 368 2.62 -4.01 14.67
C TYR A 368 3.41 -4.74 13.57
N VAL A 369 4.56 -5.28 13.92
CA VAL A 369 5.47 -5.94 12.98
C VAL A 369 5.50 -7.44 13.26
N LEU A 370 5.38 -8.20 12.18
CA LEU A 370 5.77 -9.60 12.11
C LEU A 370 7.12 -9.65 11.40
N ASP A 371 8.17 -9.96 12.16
CA ASP A 371 9.54 -10.03 11.66
C ASP A 371 9.93 -11.48 11.39
N GLU A 372 10.51 -11.76 10.23
CA GLU A 372 10.53 -13.09 9.63
C GLU A 372 11.95 -13.53 9.29
N LEU A 373 12.33 -14.72 9.77
CA LEU A 373 13.50 -15.44 9.28
C LEU A 373 13.24 -15.83 7.82
N ALA A 374 14.22 -15.63 6.94
CA ALA A 374 14.08 -16.04 5.55
C ALA A 374 13.89 -17.55 5.36
N GLY A 375 13.37 -17.90 4.18
CA GLY A 375 12.99 -19.27 3.82
C GLY A 375 11.62 -19.27 3.17
N TRP A 376 11.56 -19.56 1.88
CA TRP A 376 10.30 -19.69 1.14
C TRP A 376 10.18 -21.11 0.58
N GLN A 377 9.17 -21.86 1.03
CA GLN A 377 8.91 -23.27 0.69
C GLN A 377 10.02 -24.28 1.00
N LYS A 378 11.23 -23.81 1.29
CA LYS A 378 12.40 -24.57 1.70
C LYS A 378 13.11 -23.84 2.82
N LYS A 379 13.64 -24.63 3.76
CA LYS A 379 14.23 -24.15 5.00
C LYS A 379 15.75 -24.14 4.96
N TYR A 380 16.35 -23.30 5.79
CA TYR A 380 17.78 -23.43 6.14
C TYR A 380 18.07 -24.74 6.87
N SER A 381 19.31 -25.20 6.77
CA SER A 381 19.84 -26.19 7.71
C SER A 381 19.78 -25.66 9.15
N THR A 382 19.74 -26.55 10.15
CA THR A 382 19.68 -26.15 11.56
C THR A 382 20.94 -25.40 12.00
N GLU A 383 22.10 -25.73 11.43
CA GLU A 383 23.37 -25.04 11.73
C GLU A 383 23.35 -23.59 11.26
N VAL A 384 23.03 -23.36 9.99
CA VAL A 384 22.93 -22.01 9.41
C VAL A 384 21.78 -21.24 10.08
N GLY A 385 20.61 -21.86 10.20
CA GLY A 385 19.43 -21.23 10.79
C GLY A 385 19.65 -20.76 12.23
N LYS A 386 20.36 -21.50 13.08
CA LYS A 386 20.70 -21.07 14.46
C LYS A 386 21.50 -19.77 14.48
N LYS A 387 22.46 -19.63 13.57
CA LYS A 387 23.26 -18.42 13.43
C LYS A 387 22.39 -17.23 12.99
N LEU A 388 21.55 -17.43 11.97
CA LEU A 388 20.72 -16.37 11.41
C LEU A 388 19.62 -15.91 12.38
N VAL A 389 18.98 -16.84 13.12
CA VAL A 389 18.03 -16.49 14.20
C VAL A 389 18.72 -15.64 15.28
N LYS A 390 19.94 -16.01 15.69
CA LYS A 390 20.70 -15.20 16.64
C LYS A 390 20.96 -13.80 16.10
N GLU A 391 21.45 -13.69 14.87
CA GLU A 391 21.79 -12.40 14.23
C GLU A 391 20.55 -11.49 14.10
N MET A 392 19.41 -12.03 13.67
CA MET A 392 18.14 -11.31 13.59
C MET A 392 17.63 -10.87 14.98
N VAL A 393 17.41 -11.83 15.89
CA VAL A 393 16.76 -11.55 17.18
C VAL A 393 17.63 -10.62 18.04
N THR A 394 18.95 -10.80 18.06
CA THR A 394 19.82 -9.91 18.86
C THR A 394 19.91 -8.49 18.31
N ARG A 395 19.68 -8.30 17.00
CA ARG A 395 19.57 -6.98 16.38
C ARG A 395 18.24 -6.30 16.74
N ASP A 396 17.15 -7.07 16.74
CA ASP A 396 15.80 -6.51 16.62
C ASP A 396 14.90 -6.63 17.87
N ALA A 397 15.24 -7.47 18.86
CA ALA A 397 14.36 -7.77 20.00
C ALA A 397 13.94 -6.58 20.87
N ASN A 398 14.66 -5.45 20.80
CA ASN A 398 14.33 -4.23 21.56
C ASN A 398 13.24 -3.38 20.90
N HIS A 399 12.84 -3.66 19.65
CA HIS A 399 11.77 -2.96 18.95
C HIS A 399 10.40 -3.31 19.56
N PRO A 400 9.65 -2.34 20.14
CA PRO A 400 8.30 -2.60 20.65
C PRO A 400 7.30 -2.94 19.53
N SER A 401 7.56 -2.50 18.30
CA SER A 401 6.72 -2.80 17.13
C SER A 401 6.61 -4.28 16.82
N ILE A 402 7.67 -5.05 17.00
CA ILE A 402 7.66 -6.49 16.74
C ILE A 402 6.74 -7.16 17.76
N ILE A 403 5.67 -7.79 17.27
CA ILE A 403 4.75 -8.57 18.10
C ILE A 403 4.86 -10.07 17.86
N PHE A 404 5.39 -10.47 16.70
CA PHE A 404 5.61 -11.85 16.32
C PHE A 404 6.98 -12.04 15.66
N TRP A 405 7.57 -13.19 15.93
CA TRP A 405 8.62 -13.76 15.09
C TRP A 405 8.01 -14.80 14.16
N SER A 406 8.44 -14.84 12.91
CA SER A 406 8.06 -15.89 11.96
C SER A 406 9.28 -16.71 11.55
N ASN A 407 9.14 -18.04 11.57
CA ASN A 407 10.22 -18.97 11.25
C ASN A 407 10.08 -19.45 9.79
N GLY A 408 10.34 -18.59 8.80
CA GLY A 408 10.17 -18.91 7.39
C GLY A 408 8.71 -18.88 6.91
N ASN A 409 8.52 -19.19 5.63
CA ASN A 409 7.25 -19.11 4.91
C ASN A 409 6.94 -20.40 4.12
N GLU A 410 5.67 -20.80 4.08
CA GLU A 410 5.11 -21.86 3.22
C GLU A 410 5.83 -23.21 3.26
N GLY A 411 6.25 -23.66 4.45
CA GLY A 411 7.06 -24.88 4.59
C GLY A 411 8.57 -24.64 4.58
N GLY A 412 8.99 -23.37 4.50
CA GLY A 412 10.33 -22.89 4.81
C GLY A 412 10.71 -22.96 6.29
N HIS A 413 9.83 -23.52 7.14
CA HIS A 413 10.02 -23.61 8.58
C HIS A 413 11.01 -24.69 8.96
N ASN A 414 12.00 -24.32 9.77
CA ASN A 414 12.81 -25.29 10.49
C ASN A 414 12.40 -25.33 11.96
N PHE A 415 11.55 -26.31 12.33
CA PHE A 415 11.01 -26.47 13.69
C PHE A 415 12.09 -26.60 14.78
N ASP A 416 13.31 -27.05 14.45
CA ASP A 416 14.43 -27.08 15.39
C ASP A 416 14.86 -25.68 15.86
N LEU A 417 14.48 -24.63 15.12
CA LEU A 417 14.83 -23.25 15.41
C LEU A 417 13.82 -22.55 16.33
N ASP A 418 12.63 -23.10 16.55
CA ASP A 418 11.56 -22.41 17.30
C ASP A 418 12.02 -22.02 18.72
N LYS A 419 12.82 -22.87 19.36
CA LYS A 419 13.37 -22.62 20.71
C LYS A 419 14.55 -21.65 20.72
N GLU A 420 15.14 -21.36 19.58
CA GLU A 420 16.30 -20.45 19.48
C GLU A 420 15.88 -19.00 19.70
N TYR A 421 14.67 -18.61 19.26
CA TYR A 421 14.13 -17.27 19.46
C TYR A 421 14.12 -16.86 20.94
N ALA A 422 13.60 -17.73 21.81
CA ALA A 422 13.52 -17.47 23.25
C ALA A 422 14.88 -17.36 23.96
N LYS A 423 15.98 -17.80 23.33
CA LYS A 423 17.33 -17.62 23.89
C LYS A 423 17.81 -16.18 23.80
N TYR A 424 17.31 -15.43 22.82
CA TYR A 424 17.78 -14.08 22.49
C TYR A 424 16.72 -13.00 22.72
N ASP A 425 15.43 -13.35 22.67
CA ASP A 425 14.33 -12.44 23.00
C ASP A 425 13.87 -12.61 24.46
N LEU A 426 14.32 -11.71 25.35
CA LEU A 426 13.92 -11.70 26.75
C LEU A 426 12.42 -11.46 26.98
N SER A 427 11.76 -10.76 26.05
CA SER A 427 10.30 -10.55 26.11
C SER A 427 9.53 -11.83 25.76
N ASN A 428 10.22 -12.84 25.21
CA ASN A 428 9.67 -14.13 24.83
C ASN A 428 8.42 -13.99 23.95
N ARG A 429 8.53 -13.20 22.87
CA ARG A 429 7.43 -12.98 21.93
C ARG A 429 7.02 -14.31 21.27
N PRO A 430 5.74 -14.47 20.90
CA PRO A 430 5.30 -15.67 20.20
C PRO A 430 6.00 -15.82 18.85
N VAL A 431 6.42 -17.05 18.56
CA VAL A 431 6.85 -17.49 17.23
C VAL A 431 5.63 -18.06 16.51
N ILE A 432 5.49 -17.78 15.22
CA ILE A 432 4.43 -18.30 14.35
C ILE A 432 5.03 -18.98 13.10
N HIS A 433 4.21 -19.76 12.40
CA HIS A 433 4.57 -20.40 11.12
C HIS A 433 3.59 -19.97 10.03
N ALA A 434 4.04 -19.14 9.08
CA ALA A 434 3.26 -18.71 7.92
C ALA A 434 3.13 -19.85 6.89
N HIS A 435 1.93 -20.36 6.59
CA HIS A 435 1.79 -21.62 5.85
C HIS A 435 0.63 -21.59 4.84
N HIS A 436 0.72 -22.34 3.73
CA HIS A 436 -0.36 -22.50 2.73
C HIS A 436 -1.24 -23.76 2.90
N LYS A 437 -1.17 -24.49 4.02
CA LYS A 437 -1.93 -25.74 4.25
C LYS A 437 -2.67 -25.70 5.59
N PRO A 438 -3.94 -26.13 5.61
CA PRO A 438 -4.72 -26.24 6.84
C PRO A 438 -4.09 -27.17 7.87
N GLY A 439 -4.38 -26.93 9.15
CA GLY A 439 -4.06 -27.85 10.25
C GLY A 439 -2.64 -27.74 10.82
N ASN A 440 -1.88 -26.71 10.44
CA ASN A 440 -0.51 -26.47 10.92
C ASN A 440 -0.44 -25.33 11.95
N ALA A 441 -1.50 -25.13 12.73
CA ALA A 441 -1.54 -24.09 13.75
C ALA A 441 -0.38 -24.24 14.74
N PHE A 442 0.29 -23.12 15.03
CA PHE A 442 1.41 -23.08 15.95
C PHE A 442 1.13 -22.05 17.05
N ASN A 443 1.42 -22.40 18.30
CA ASN A 443 1.09 -21.58 19.48
C ASN A 443 -0.39 -21.16 19.60
N GLY A 444 -1.32 -21.92 19.00
CA GLY A 444 -2.76 -21.64 19.02
C GLY A 444 -3.24 -20.63 17.98
N ILE A 445 -2.38 -20.30 17.00
CA ILE A 445 -2.70 -19.47 15.84
C ILE A 445 -2.57 -20.32 14.58
N ASP A 446 -3.64 -20.34 13.79
CA ASP A 446 -3.66 -20.84 12.43
C ASP A 446 -3.37 -19.67 11.47
N CYS A 447 -2.30 -19.81 10.69
CA CYS A 447 -1.84 -18.79 9.75
C CYS A 447 -2.05 -19.22 8.30
N ASN A 448 -3.02 -20.09 8.01
CA ASN A 448 -3.19 -20.61 6.66
C ASN A 448 -3.40 -19.49 5.62
N HIS A 449 -2.81 -19.63 4.43
CA HIS A 449 -2.89 -18.64 3.37
C HIS A 449 -4.09 -18.86 2.45
N TYR A 450 -4.62 -17.76 1.91
CA TYR A 450 -5.53 -17.73 0.75
C TYR A 450 -6.78 -18.62 0.85
N GLU A 451 -7.28 -18.86 2.06
CA GLU A 451 -8.56 -19.53 2.25
C GLU A 451 -9.70 -18.70 1.65
N ASP A 452 -10.63 -19.38 0.97
CA ASP A 452 -11.84 -18.74 0.48
C ASP A 452 -12.75 -18.29 1.65
N TYR A 453 -13.79 -17.52 1.35
CA TYR A 453 -14.64 -16.91 2.38
C TYR A 453 -15.38 -17.96 3.21
N TYR A 454 -15.87 -19.01 2.57
CA TYR A 454 -16.68 -20.05 3.22
C TYR A 454 -15.80 -21.02 4.02
N SER A 455 -14.61 -21.33 3.52
CA SER A 455 -13.57 -22.05 4.26
C SER A 455 -13.13 -21.25 5.49
N THR A 456 -12.86 -19.96 5.32
CA THR A 456 -12.52 -19.04 6.43
C THR A 456 -13.62 -19.04 7.50
N LYS A 457 -14.89 -18.98 7.08
CA LYS A 457 -16.03 -19.05 8.01
C LYS A 457 -16.03 -20.36 8.81
N LYS A 458 -15.75 -21.49 8.16
CA LYS A 458 -15.65 -22.81 8.82
C LYS A 458 -14.46 -22.88 9.77
N ILE A 459 -13.31 -22.30 9.41
CA ILE A 459 -12.13 -22.25 10.29
C ILE A 459 -12.46 -21.50 11.60
N PHE A 460 -13.26 -20.43 11.56
CA PHE A 460 -13.66 -19.71 12.77
C PHE A 460 -14.51 -20.52 13.75
N GLU A 461 -15.14 -21.61 13.29
CA GLU A 461 -15.87 -22.56 14.14
C GLU A 461 -14.94 -23.48 14.94
N GLY A 462 -13.64 -23.54 14.58
CA GLY A 462 -12.62 -24.31 15.27
C GLY A 462 -12.10 -23.70 16.58
N GLU A 463 -11.04 -24.28 17.13
CA GLU A 463 -10.47 -23.88 18.42
C GLU A 463 -9.32 -22.88 18.32
N ASN A 464 -8.70 -22.74 17.15
CA ASN A 464 -7.54 -21.88 16.95
C ASN A 464 -7.95 -20.46 16.57
N ILE A 465 -7.12 -19.49 16.94
CA ILE A 465 -7.19 -18.14 16.41
C ILE A 465 -6.79 -18.21 14.93
N TYR A 466 -7.56 -17.65 14.02
CA TYR A 466 -7.19 -17.59 12.61
C TYR A 466 -6.73 -16.19 12.21
N MET A 467 -5.48 -16.12 11.77
CA MET A 467 -4.76 -14.93 11.35
C MET A 467 -3.94 -15.25 10.09
N PRO A 468 -4.54 -15.25 8.89
CA PRO A 468 -3.78 -15.50 7.66
C PRO A 468 -2.64 -14.49 7.54
N THR A 469 -1.42 -15.02 7.34
CA THR A 469 -0.22 -14.21 7.04
C THR A 469 -0.16 -13.77 5.59
N GLU A 470 -1.01 -14.33 4.74
CA GLU A 470 -1.31 -13.88 3.38
C GLU A 470 -2.78 -14.20 3.06
N PHE A 471 -3.57 -13.20 2.66
CA PHE A 471 -4.93 -13.37 2.12
C PHE A 471 -5.25 -12.25 1.14
N LEU A 472 -6.24 -12.47 0.27
CA LEU A 472 -6.67 -11.52 -0.77
C LEU A 472 -5.48 -10.92 -1.53
N HIS A 473 -4.96 -11.72 -2.46
CA HIS A 473 -3.86 -11.33 -3.32
C HIS A 473 -4.20 -10.09 -4.16
N ALA A 474 -3.24 -9.21 -4.37
CA ALA A 474 -3.40 -7.90 -4.97
C ALA A 474 -2.82 -7.86 -6.37
N GLN A 475 -2.84 -9.00 -7.07
CA GLN A 475 -2.24 -9.08 -8.39
C GLN A 475 -3.06 -8.31 -9.41
N ASP A 476 -2.38 -7.46 -10.18
CA ASP A 476 -3.00 -6.58 -11.18
C ASP A 476 -4.20 -5.81 -10.58
N ASP A 477 -5.25 -5.59 -11.37
CA ASP A 477 -6.48 -4.89 -10.97
C ASP A 477 -7.34 -5.71 -9.97
N GLY A 478 -6.98 -6.98 -9.75
CA GLY A 478 -7.56 -7.94 -8.80
C GLY A 478 -7.30 -7.63 -7.34
N GLY A 479 -6.35 -6.71 -7.07
CA GLY A 479 -6.09 -5.93 -5.86
C GLY A 479 -6.68 -6.35 -4.50
N GLY A 480 -5.89 -6.25 -3.42
CA GLY A 480 -6.25 -6.66 -2.05
C GLY A 480 -7.43 -5.94 -1.39
N GLY A 481 -8.09 -5.00 -2.09
CA GLY A 481 -9.39 -4.42 -1.69
C GLY A 481 -10.60 -5.22 -2.18
N THR A 482 -10.44 -6.09 -3.17
CA THR A 482 -11.49 -6.93 -3.74
C THR A 482 -11.96 -7.95 -2.69
N SER A 483 -13.27 -7.96 -2.41
CA SER A 483 -13.89 -8.81 -1.36
C SER A 483 -13.44 -8.53 0.08
N LEU A 484 -12.60 -7.51 0.30
CA LEU A 484 -12.07 -7.22 1.63
C LEU A 484 -13.17 -6.83 2.62
N ALA A 485 -14.23 -6.17 2.15
CA ALA A 485 -15.35 -5.78 3.01
C ALA A 485 -16.02 -7.01 3.65
N ASP A 486 -16.27 -8.06 2.87
CA ASP A 486 -16.86 -9.32 3.34
C ASP A 486 -15.94 -10.01 4.35
N TYR A 487 -14.65 -10.20 4.00
CA TYR A 487 -13.68 -10.83 4.89
C TYR A 487 -13.48 -10.04 6.18
N TRP A 488 -13.40 -8.71 6.09
CA TRP A 488 -13.21 -7.87 7.25
C TRP A 488 -14.40 -7.94 8.21
N GLU A 489 -15.63 -7.90 7.70
CA GLU A 489 -16.82 -8.10 8.54
C GLU A 489 -16.87 -9.49 9.16
N LEU A 490 -16.47 -10.53 8.41
CA LEU A 490 -16.40 -11.90 8.90
C LEU A 490 -15.39 -12.02 10.06
N HIS A 491 -14.16 -11.52 9.89
CA HIS A 491 -13.15 -11.48 10.95
C HIS A 491 -13.59 -10.61 12.14
N TRP A 492 -14.21 -9.45 11.90
CA TRP A 492 -14.64 -8.52 12.94
C TRP A 492 -15.67 -9.15 13.88
N LYS A 493 -16.66 -9.85 13.32
CA LYS A 493 -17.75 -10.49 14.08
C LYS A 493 -17.38 -11.84 14.68
N SER A 494 -16.32 -12.48 14.18
CA SER A 494 -15.91 -13.81 14.63
C SER A 494 -15.08 -13.75 15.91
N LYS A 495 -15.35 -14.67 16.84
CA LYS A 495 -14.58 -14.82 18.09
C LYS A 495 -13.10 -15.09 17.81
N ASN A 496 -12.82 -16.07 16.95
CA ASN A 496 -11.47 -16.54 16.63
C ASN A 496 -10.81 -15.77 15.47
N GLY A 497 -11.52 -14.83 14.83
CA GLY A 497 -10.94 -14.03 13.76
C GLY A 497 -9.97 -12.99 14.31
N ALA A 498 -8.74 -12.99 13.84
CA ALA A 498 -7.73 -12.01 14.26
C ALA A 498 -7.45 -10.93 13.22
N GLY A 499 -8.16 -10.91 12.08
CA GLY A 499 -7.74 -10.15 10.90
C GLY A 499 -6.62 -10.88 10.16
N GLY A 500 -5.77 -10.19 9.41
CA GLY A 500 -4.73 -10.83 8.60
C GLY A 500 -3.86 -9.85 7.84
N PHE A 501 -3.03 -10.36 6.92
CA PHE A 501 -2.09 -9.59 6.11
C PHE A 501 -2.37 -9.73 4.61
N LEU A 502 -2.71 -8.64 3.94
CA LEU A 502 -2.91 -8.61 2.48
C LEU A 502 -1.59 -8.93 1.74
N TRP A 503 -1.67 -9.59 0.59
CA TRP A 503 -0.51 -9.78 -0.30
C TRP A 503 -0.70 -8.93 -1.57
N ALA A 504 0.11 -7.92 -1.88
CA ALA A 504 1.16 -7.31 -1.10
C ALA A 504 1.13 -5.77 -1.22
N PHE A 505 2.08 -5.10 -0.55
CA PHE A 505 2.12 -3.64 -0.47
C PHE A 505 2.39 -2.99 -1.83
N ALA A 506 3.49 -3.32 -2.50
CA ALA A 506 3.92 -2.67 -3.74
C ALA A 506 4.33 -3.68 -4.81
N ASP A 507 4.12 -3.33 -6.08
CA ASP A 507 4.64 -4.07 -7.22
C ASP A 507 6.18 -4.13 -7.17
N GLU A 508 6.76 -5.33 -7.27
CA GLU A 508 8.21 -5.55 -7.31
C GLU A 508 8.78 -5.34 -8.73
N GLY A 509 8.37 -4.23 -9.37
CA GLY A 509 8.88 -3.78 -10.66
C GLY A 509 10.32 -3.27 -10.56
N LEU A 510 11.21 -3.79 -11.39
CA LEU A 510 12.62 -3.41 -11.43
C LEU A 510 12.93 -2.57 -12.67
N ALA A 511 13.56 -1.41 -12.52
CA ALA A 511 14.07 -0.63 -13.65
C ALA A 511 15.32 -1.34 -14.20
N ARG A 512 15.13 -2.18 -15.22
CA ARG A 512 16.19 -3.06 -15.71
C ARG A 512 17.21 -2.31 -16.55
N THR A 513 18.43 -2.22 -16.03
CA THR A 513 19.55 -1.55 -16.70
C THR A 513 20.04 -2.25 -17.97
N ASP A 514 19.66 -3.51 -18.20
CA ASP A 514 19.88 -4.24 -19.47
C ASP A 514 18.69 -4.13 -20.43
N PHE A 515 17.64 -3.44 -20.01
CA PHE A 515 16.40 -3.28 -20.76
C PHE A 515 15.98 -1.81 -20.83
N ASN A 516 16.94 -0.93 -21.15
CA ASN A 516 16.76 0.51 -21.30
C ASN A 516 16.05 1.19 -20.10
N ASN A 517 16.29 0.68 -18.89
CA ASN A 517 15.65 1.13 -17.64
C ASN A 517 14.12 1.03 -17.65
N GLN A 518 13.53 0.18 -18.50
CA GLN A 518 12.11 -0.13 -18.41
C GLN A 518 11.82 -0.91 -17.13
N ILE A 519 10.68 -0.61 -16.53
CA ILE A 519 10.19 -1.33 -15.36
C ILE A 519 9.74 -2.72 -15.81
N ASP A 520 10.37 -3.75 -15.27
CA ASP A 520 10.05 -5.15 -15.48
C ASP A 520 9.47 -5.73 -14.19
N VAL A 521 8.23 -6.22 -14.24
CA VAL A 521 7.55 -6.94 -13.15
C VAL A 521 7.66 -8.46 -13.32
N ASN A 522 8.61 -8.92 -14.12
CA ASN A 522 8.79 -10.33 -14.48
C ASN A 522 7.47 -10.96 -14.98
N ALA A 523 6.85 -10.28 -15.95
CA ALA A 523 5.54 -10.60 -16.49
C ALA A 523 4.42 -10.65 -15.43
N ILE A 524 4.13 -11.83 -14.89
CA ILE A 524 2.98 -12.09 -13.99
C ILE A 524 3.40 -12.40 -12.55
N ASN A 525 4.70 -12.34 -12.23
CA ASN A 525 5.19 -12.77 -10.90
C ASN A 525 5.39 -11.61 -9.91
N ALA A 526 5.57 -10.37 -10.39
CA ALA A 526 5.83 -9.22 -9.53
C ALA A 526 4.82 -8.04 -9.59
N PRO A 527 3.68 -8.07 -10.33
CA PRO A 527 2.66 -7.03 -10.24
C PRO A 527 1.63 -7.34 -9.13
N ASP A 528 2.09 -7.45 -7.89
CA ASP A 528 1.29 -7.94 -6.74
C ASP A 528 0.87 -6.85 -5.74
N GLY A 529 1.11 -5.57 -6.04
CA GLY A 529 0.95 -4.46 -5.11
C GLY A 529 -0.45 -3.88 -5.06
N VAL A 530 -0.76 -3.17 -3.96
CA VAL A 530 -1.86 -2.19 -3.91
C VAL A 530 -1.39 -0.77 -4.27
N VAL A 531 -0.08 -0.64 -4.51
CA VAL A 531 0.56 0.52 -5.11
C VAL A 531 1.59 0.06 -6.16
N GLY A 532 1.81 0.88 -7.19
CA GLY A 532 2.81 0.61 -8.21
C GLY A 532 4.25 0.68 -7.69
N PRO A 533 5.26 0.41 -8.55
CA PRO A 533 6.67 0.35 -8.15
C PRO A 533 7.19 1.66 -7.54
N HIS A 534 6.67 2.82 -7.98
CA HIS A 534 6.97 4.14 -7.43
C HIS A 534 5.90 4.64 -6.45
N ARG A 535 5.09 3.72 -5.90
CA ARG A 535 4.00 3.95 -4.94
C ARG A 535 2.82 4.71 -5.52
N GLU A 536 2.60 4.59 -6.83
CA GLU A 536 1.39 5.10 -7.45
C GLU A 536 0.17 4.39 -6.85
N LYS A 537 -0.78 5.17 -6.31
CA LYS A 537 -1.94 4.61 -5.59
C LYS A 537 -2.95 4.05 -6.57
N GLU A 538 -3.45 2.86 -6.28
CA GLU A 538 -4.44 2.17 -7.09
C GLU A 538 -5.84 2.26 -6.49
N GLY A 539 -6.87 1.86 -7.23
CA GLY A 539 -8.25 1.82 -6.70
C GLY A 539 -8.37 0.99 -5.41
N SER A 540 -7.59 -0.08 -5.25
CA SER A 540 -7.55 -0.91 -4.05
C SER A 540 -7.02 -0.17 -2.82
N PHE A 541 -6.04 0.72 -2.96
CA PHE A 541 -5.54 1.55 -1.87
C PHE A 541 -6.68 2.31 -1.18
N TYR A 542 -7.54 2.94 -1.99
CA TYR A 542 -8.66 3.73 -1.48
C TYR A 542 -9.77 2.85 -0.91
N ALA A 543 -10.04 1.70 -1.52
CA ALA A 543 -11.02 0.74 -1.01
C ALA A 543 -10.63 0.23 0.38
N ILE A 544 -9.37 -0.19 0.53
CA ILE A 544 -8.81 -0.64 1.82
C ILE A 544 -8.93 0.49 2.85
N ARG A 545 -8.56 1.72 2.49
CA ARG A 545 -8.64 2.87 3.38
C ARG A 545 -10.04 3.07 3.96
N GLU A 546 -11.10 2.98 3.13
CA GLU A 546 -12.47 3.07 3.63
C GLU A 546 -12.85 1.87 4.50
N ILE A 547 -12.61 0.64 4.01
CA ILE A 547 -13.03 -0.61 4.67
C ILE A 547 -12.38 -0.77 6.05
N TYR A 548 -11.10 -0.42 6.16
CA TYR A 548 -10.33 -0.47 7.40
C TYR A 548 -10.46 0.78 8.26
N SER A 549 -11.27 1.77 7.87
CA SER A 549 -11.52 2.95 8.69
C SER A 549 -11.90 2.55 10.13
N PRO A 550 -11.19 3.08 11.15
CA PRO A 550 -11.55 2.88 12.55
C PRO A 550 -12.83 3.62 12.96
N VAL A 551 -13.30 4.59 12.16
CA VAL A 551 -14.66 5.12 12.28
C VAL A 551 -15.49 4.46 11.20
N LYS A 552 -16.29 3.45 11.56
CA LYS A 552 -17.18 2.81 10.60
C LYS A 552 -18.49 3.57 10.49
N VAL A 553 -18.77 4.07 9.29
CA VAL A 553 -20.03 4.69 8.89
C VAL A 553 -20.73 3.76 7.90
N ASP A 554 -21.97 3.37 8.19
CA ASP A 554 -22.76 2.47 7.31
C ASP A 554 -23.87 3.21 6.53
N LEU A 555 -23.87 4.54 6.59
CA LEU A 555 -24.78 5.37 5.81
C LEU A 555 -24.39 5.28 4.32
N LYS A 556 -25.23 4.63 3.50
CA LYS A 556 -24.98 4.49 2.04
C LYS A 556 -25.58 5.65 1.23
N ILE A 557 -26.75 6.12 1.63
CA ILE A 557 -27.48 7.25 1.03
C ILE A 557 -28.02 8.12 2.16
N VAL A 558 -28.17 9.42 1.93
CA VAL A 558 -28.91 10.30 2.83
C VAL A 558 -30.40 10.08 2.59
N PRO A 559 -31.17 9.53 3.55
CA PRO A 559 -32.59 9.30 3.35
C PRO A 559 -33.38 10.62 3.41
N ASN A 560 -34.59 10.64 2.86
CA ASN A 560 -35.42 11.86 2.82
C ASN A 560 -35.76 12.40 4.22
N ASP A 561 -35.93 11.49 5.17
CA ASP A 561 -36.20 11.73 6.59
C ASP A 561 -34.92 11.77 7.44
N PHE A 562 -33.75 11.98 6.83
CA PHE A 562 -32.48 12.10 7.55
C PHE A 562 -32.58 13.17 8.64
N ASN A 563 -32.30 12.73 9.87
CA ASN A 563 -32.40 13.51 11.09
C ASN A 563 -31.04 14.04 11.56
N GLU A 564 -30.06 14.14 10.66
CA GLU A 564 -28.72 14.67 10.92
C GLU A 564 -27.85 13.80 11.85
N ILE A 565 -28.33 12.60 12.19
CA ILE A 565 -27.64 11.64 13.03
C ILE A 565 -27.04 10.54 12.18
N ILE A 566 -25.73 10.34 12.29
CA ILE A 566 -25.01 9.26 11.63
C ILE A 566 -24.66 8.19 12.68
N PRO A 567 -25.19 6.96 12.57
CA PRO A 567 -24.77 5.86 13.42
C PRO A 567 -23.35 5.44 13.05
N VAL A 568 -22.51 5.26 14.07
CA VAL A 568 -21.10 4.87 13.91
C VAL A 568 -20.71 3.75 14.87
N GLU A 569 -19.73 2.96 14.44
CA GLU A 569 -19.03 1.99 15.27
C GLU A 569 -17.57 2.45 15.42
N ASN A 570 -17.11 2.58 16.67
CA ASN A 570 -15.71 2.84 16.96
C ASN A 570 -14.91 1.53 16.84
N ARG A 571 -14.17 1.39 15.76
CA ARG A 571 -13.28 0.25 15.47
C ARG A 571 -11.81 0.52 15.80
N TYR A 572 -11.51 1.54 16.61
CA TYR A 572 -10.25 1.61 17.36
C TYR A 572 -10.27 0.60 18.52
N HIS A 573 -9.07 0.22 18.98
CA HIS A 573 -8.87 -0.64 20.14
C HIS A 573 -8.43 0.15 21.38
N PHE A 574 -7.82 1.33 21.21
CA PHE A 574 -7.28 2.14 22.32
C PHE A 574 -7.73 3.61 22.30
N THR A 575 -8.30 4.09 21.20
CA THR A 575 -8.68 5.50 21.01
C THR A 575 -10.20 5.71 21.09
N ASN A 576 -10.64 6.68 21.88
CA ASN A 576 -12.04 7.10 21.94
C ASN A 576 -12.35 8.10 20.80
N LEU A 577 -13.57 8.08 20.27
CA LEU A 577 -13.94 9.02 19.20
C LEU A 577 -13.99 10.48 19.65
N ASN A 578 -14.02 10.77 20.95
CA ASN A 578 -13.88 12.14 21.47
C ASN A 578 -12.45 12.71 21.28
N GLU A 579 -11.45 11.86 21.01
CA GLU A 579 -10.09 12.28 20.64
C GLU A 579 -9.96 12.59 19.13
N CYS A 580 -10.93 12.13 18.32
CA CYS A 580 -11.02 12.43 16.89
C CYS A 580 -11.69 13.79 16.65
N LYS A 581 -11.62 14.28 15.42
CA LYS A 581 -12.34 15.48 14.96
C LYS A 581 -13.23 15.12 13.77
N PHE A 582 -14.42 15.73 13.74
CA PHE A 582 -15.40 15.53 12.68
C PHE A 582 -15.78 16.87 12.06
N GLU A 583 -15.57 17.03 10.76
CA GLU A 583 -15.96 18.22 9.99
C GLU A 583 -16.96 17.80 8.91
N TRP A 584 -18.07 18.52 8.80
CA TRP A 584 -19.01 18.35 7.71
C TRP A 584 -18.90 19.51 6.71
N LYS A 585 -19.19 19.24 5.43
CA LYS A 585 -19.29 20.25 4.37
C LYS A 585 -20.56 20.05 3.56
N LEU A 586 -21.22 21.14 3.24
CA LEU A 586 -22.32 21.23 2.30
C LEU A 586 -21.80 21.87 1.01
N VAL A 587 -22.07 21.23 -0.11
CA VAL A 587 -21.45 21.58 -1.39
C VAL A 587 -22.46 21.63 -2.53
N LYS A 588 -22.09 22.36 -3.59
CA LYS A 588 -22.74 22.33 -4.89
C LYS A 588 -21.77 21.76 -5.92
N PHE A 589 -22.17 20.72 -6.65
CA PHE A 589 -21.29 20.09 -7.63
C PHE A 589 -21.16 20.97 -8.88
N LYS A 590 -19.98 20.97 -9.52
CA LYS A 590 -19.81 21.67 -10.79
C LYS A 590 -20.72 21.05 -11.87
N THR A 591 -21.22 21.87 -12.78
CA THR A 591 -22.09 21.39 -13.86
C THR A 591 -21.28 20.74 -15.00
N PRO A 592 -21.91 19.96 -15.89
CA PRO A 592 -21.21 19.40 -17.06
C PRO A 592 -20.48 20.46 -17.89
N PHE A 593 -21.02 21.68 -17.95
CA PHE A 593 -20.52 22.74 -18.82
C PHE A 593 -19.54 23.70 -18.13
N SER A 594 -19.34 23.57 -16.82
CA SER A 594 -18.27 24.30 -16.13
C SER A 594 -16.90 23.96 -16.73
N SER A 595 -15.98 24.92 -16.77
CA SER A 595 -14.59 24.69 -17.16
C SER A 595 -13.84 23.81 -16.15
N GLU A 596 -14.28 23.82 -14.89
CA GLU A 596 -13.64 23.13 -13.78
C GLU A 596 -14.38 21.86 -13.38
N SER A 597 -13.64 20.95 -12.73
CA SER A 597 -14.16 19.79 -12.00
C SER A 597 -14.21 20.10 -10.50
N GLY A 598 -14.75 19.19 -9.69
CA GLY A 598 -14.94 19.41 -8.25
C GLY A 598 -16.32 19.93 -7.84
N PHE A 599 -16.33 20.69 -6.75
CA PHE A 599 -17.52 21.31 -6.18
C PHE A 599 -17.20 22.69 -5.62
N ASP A 600 -18.24 23.52 -5.48
CA ASP A 600 -18.20 24.76 -4.72
C ASP A 600 -18.59 24.48 -3.26
N LEU A 601 -17.75 24.93 -2.32
CA LEU A 601 -18.06 24.87 -0.90
C LEU A 601 -19.10 25.93 -0.57
N ILE A 602 -20.27 25.51 -0.10
CA ILE A 602 -21.33 26.43 0.34
C ILE A 602 -21.19 26.73 1.83
N GLN A 603 -21.05 25.68 2.63
CA GLN A 603 -20.92 25.82 4.07
C GLN A 603 -20.14 24.65 4.67
N LYS A 604 -19.50 24.88 5.81
CA LYS A 604 -18.89 23.82 6.62
C LYS A 604 -19.12 24.07 8.10
N GLY A 605 -19.04 23.00 8.89
CA GLY A 605 -19.15 23.06 10.33
C GLY A 605 -18.46 21.85 10.98
N LYS A 606 -18.41 21.88 12.31
CA LYS A 606 -17.86 20.77 13.09
C LYS A 606 -19.01 20.01 13.73
N ALA A 607 -18.95 18.69 13.66
CA ALA A 607 -19.78 17.85 14.52
C ALA A 607 -19.07 17.70 15.88
N GLU A 608 -19.84 17.61 16.95
CA GLU A 608 -19.28 17.32 18.27
C GLU A 608 -18.69 15.90 18.26
N SER A 609 -17.44 15.77 18.69
CA SER A 609 -16.78 14.47 18.77
C SER A 609 -17.43 13.63 19.89
N PRO A 610 -18.10 12.52 19.55
CA PRO A 610 -18.90 11.79 20.54
C PRO A 610 -18.00 10.95 21.46
N ASN A 611 -18.37 10.85 22.74
CA ASN A 611 -17.70 9.96 23.69
C ASN A 611 -18.10 8.50 23.46
N ILE A 612 -17.53 7.88 22.42
CA ILE A 612 -17.75 6.48 22.05
C ILE A 612 -16.43 5.75 22.29
N LYS A 613 -16.40 4.87 23.30
CA LYS A 613 -15.18 4.15 23.68
C LYS A 613 -14.78 3.15 22.59
N PRO A 614 -13.51 2.69 22.59
CA PRO A 614 -13.07 1.63 21.68
C PRO A 614 -14.04 0.47 21.61
N THR A 615 -14.33 -0.03 20.41
CA THR A 615 -15.25 -1.15 20.10
C THR A 615 -16.73 -0.92 20.38
N GLU A 616 -17.14 0.25 20.88
CA GLU A 616 -18.55 0.59 21.12
C GLU A 616 -19.22 1.20 19.87
N LYS A 617 -20.56 1.19 19.87
CA LYS A 617 -21.40 1.85 18.86
C LYS A 617 -22.05 3.10 19.45
N GLY A 618 -22.29 4.08 18.62
CA GLY A 618 -23.00 5.30 19.01
C GLY A 618 -23.38 6.12 17.79
N ASN A 619 -23.54 7.42 18.01
CA ASN A 619 -24.06 8.35 17.02
C ASN A 619 -23.20 9.61 16.94
N ILE A 620 -23.03 10.14 15.74
CA ILE A 620 -22.52 11.49 15.49
C ILE A 620 -23.72 12.36 15.11
N ASN A 621 -23.94 13.44 15.85
CA ASN A 621 -24.91 14.46 15.46
C ASN A 621 -24.18 15.58 14.70
N LEU A 622 -24.59 15.83 13.45
CA LEU A 622 -23.97 16.82 12.59
C LEU A 622 -24.40 18.25 12.94
N ASN A 623 -25.60 18.45 13.51
CA ASN A 623 -26.23 19.76 13.74
C ASN A 623 -26.16 20.64 12.49
N LEU A 624 -26.76 20.16 11.39
CA LEU A 624 -26.74 20.85 10.11
C LEU A 624 -27.63 22.10 10.17
N PRO A 625 -27.34 23.15 9.37
CA PRO A 625 -28.20 24.32 9.27
C PRO A 625 -29.55 23.95 8.64
N ALA A 626 -30.64 24.63 9.00
CA ALA A 626 -32.00 24.28 8.59
C ALA A 626 -32.21 24.17 7.05
N ASN A 627 -31.40 24.90 6.27
CA ASN A 627 -31.44 24.90 4.81
C ASN A 627 -30.49 23.87 4.16
N TRP A 628 -29.94 22.91 4.92
CA TRP A 628 -28.94 21.96 4.40
C TRP A 628 -29.45 21.17 3.18
N LYS A 629 -30.75 20.88 3.12
CA LYS A 629 -31.42 20.16 2.01
C LYS A 629 -31.40 20.92 0.67
N GLU A 630 -31.08 22.21 0.66
CA GLU A 630 -30.93 23.01 -0.57
C GLU A 630 -29.61 22.74 -1.30
N ASN A 631 -28.66 22.09 -0.64
CA ASN A 631 -27.35 21.76 -1.20
C ASN A 631 -27.39 20.45 -2.01
N GLU A 632 -26.35 20.17 -2.78
CA GLU A 632 -26.30 18.99 -3.65
C GLU A 632 -25.54 17.82 -3.02
N GLY A 633 -24.57 18.10 -2.14
CA GLY A 633 -23.77 17.08 -1.46
C GLY A 633 -23.47 17.40 -0.01
N LEU A 634 -23.30 16.33 0.78
CA LEU A 634 -22.83 16.34 2.17
C LEU A 634 -21.52 15.54 2.25
N LEU A 635 -20.47 16.14 2.78
CA LEU A 635 -19.22 15.45 3.11
C LEU A 635 -19.08 15.37 4.62
N LEU A 636 -18.56 14.26 5.13
CA LEU A 636 -18.09 14.11 6.50
C LEU A 636 -16.64 13.66 6.48
N THR A 637 -15.74 14.48 7.04
CA THR A 637 -14.33 14.14 7.23
C THR A 637 -14.09 13.78 8.69
N ALA A 638 -13.49 12.61 8.93
CA ALA A 638 -12.96 12.23 10.23
C ALA A 638 -11.43 12.37 10.25
N THR A 639 -10.89 12.99 11.30
CA THR A 639 -9.45 13.19 11.51
C THR A 639 -9.05 12.59 12.85
N ASP A 640 -7.91 11.89 12.89
CA ASP A 640 -7.40 11.29 14.11
C ASP A 640 -6.82 12.33 15.10
N LYS A 641 -6.40 11.86 16.27
CA LYS A 641 -5.80 12.70 17.32
C LYS A 641 -4.45 13.32 16.94
N PHE A 642 -3.79 12.82 15.89
CA PHE A 642 -2.55 13.35 15.34
C PHE A 642 -2.77 14.34 14.20
N GLY A 643 -4.03 14.61 13.83
CA GLY A 643 -4.37 15.53 12.75
C GLY A 643 -4.30 14.91 11.36
N LYS A 644 -4.24 13.58 11.23
CA LYS A 644 -4.27 12.86 9.96
C LYS A 644 -5.70 12.47 9.60
N GLU A 645 -6.07 12.66 8.33
CA GLU A 645 -7.38 12.28 7.83
C GLU A 645 -7.54 10.76 7.86
N ILE A 646 -8.56 10.29 8.56
CA ILE A 646 -8.96 8.88 8.56
C ILE A 646 -9.63 8.56 7.22
N TYR A 647 -10.72 9.26 6.93
CA TYR A 647 -11.45 9.18 5.68
C TYR A 647 -12.43 10.36 5.53
N THR A 648 -12.85 10.62 4.30
CA THR A 648 -13.94 11.56 3.97
C THR A 648 -15.03 10.81 3.21
N TRP A 649 -16.21 10.69 3.83
CA TRP A 649 -17.40 10.15 3.19
C TRP A 649 -18.15 11.27 2.47
N THR A 650 -18.70 10.97 1.29
CA THR A 650 -19.51 11.93 0.53
C THR A 650 -20.83 11.29 0.12
N TRP A 651 -21.93 12.01 0.32
CA TRP A 651 -23.27 11.62 -0.12
C TRP A 651 -23.90 12.72 -0.96
N LYS A 652 -24.69 12.33 -1.95
CA LYS A 652 -25.64 13.26 -2.57
C LYS A 652 -26.80 13.53 -1.63
N ILE A 653 -27.26 14.77 -1.65
CA ILE A 653 -28.52 15.21 -1.04
C ILE A 653 -29.62 15.21 -2.09
N GLN A 654 -29.32 15.72 -3.29
CA GLN A 654 -30.29 15.83 -4.40
C GLN A 654 -30.32 14.57 -5.28
N SER A 655 -31.50 14.30 -5.82
CA SER A 655 -31.70 13.20 -6.78
C SER A 655 -31.03 13.51 -8.13
N ASN A 656 -30.76 12.48 -8.91
CA ASN A 656 -30.30 12.60 -10.29
C ASN A 656 -31.30 13.38 -11.15
N ASP A 657 -32.60 13.28 -10.86
CA ASP A 657 -33.62 14.07 -11.55
C ASP A 657 -33.44 15.58 -11.29
N ASP A 658 -33.16 15.98 -10.04
CA ASP A 658 -32.93 17.38 -9.67
C ASP A 658 -31.63 17.95 -10.26
N ILE A 659 -30.55 17.17 -10.22
CA ILE A 659 -29.26 17.55 -10.80
C ILE A 659 -29.37 17.63 -12.33
N SER A 660 -29.98 16.64 -12.97
CA SER A 660 -30.13 16.61 -14.43
C SER A 660 -31.14 17.66 -14.93
N LYS A 661 -32.11 18.11 -14.12
CA LYS A 661 -33.00 19.23 -14.49
C LYS A 661 -32.22 20.50 -14.83
N GLN A 662 -31.13 20.80 -14.11
CA GLN A 662 -30.30 21.98 -14.38
C GLN A 662 -29.67 21.91 -15.78
N PHE A 663 -29.16 20.73 -16.15
CA PHE A 663 -28.66 20.42 -17.48
C PHE A 663 -29.76 20.45 -18.56
N ARG A 664 -30.96 19.94 -18.25
CA ARG A 664 -32.08 19.86 -19.20
C ARG A 664 -32.80 21.19 -19.47
N LYS A 665 -32.86 22.08 -18.47
CA LYS A 665 -33.53 23.39 -18.56
C LYS A 665 -32.62 24.52 -19.03
N GLY A 666 -31.29 24.40 -18.85
CA GLY A 666 -30.31 25.44 -19.18
C GLY A 666 -30.03 25.66 -20.68
N LEU A 667 -30.76 25.01 -21.58
CA LEU A 667 -30.66 25.17 -23.04
C LEU A 667 -31.76 26.14 -23.48
N ILE A 668 -31.43 27.43 -23.54
CA ILE A 668 -32.41 28.54 -23.63
C ILE A 668 -33.04 28.68 -25.03
N LYS A 669 -32.46 28.06 -26.06
CA LYS A 669 -32.96 28.13 -27.44
C LYS A 669 -33.79 26.89 -27.80
N GLU A 670 -35.06 27.11 -28.13
CA GLU A 670 -35.93 26.09 -28.74
C GLU A 670 -35.79 26.09 -30.25
N PHE A 671 -35.79 24.89 -30.84
CA PHE A 671 -35.68 24.64 -32.26
C PHE A 671 -36.93 23.94 -32.78
N SER A 672 -37.24 24.18 -34.05
CA SER A 672 -38.21 23.33 -34.74
C SER A 672 -37.65 21.91 -34.85
N VAL A 673 -38.46 20.90 -34.53
CA VAL A 673 -38.06 19.50 -34.63
C VAL A 673 -39.00 18.74 -35.56
N SER A 674 -38.43 17.86 -36.39
CA SER A 674 -39.16 17.06 -37.37
C SER A 674 -38.64 15.63 -37.43
N VAL A 675 -39.45 14.72 -37.95
CA VAL A 675 -39.04 13.36 -38.30
C VAL A 675 -39.16 13.16 -39.80
N ILE A 676 -38.10 12.65 -40.43
CA ILE A 676 -38.05 12.35 -41.85
C ILE A 676 -37.82 10.85 -42.00
N GLU A 677 -38.64 10.21 -42.83
CA GLU A 677 -38.42 8.84 -43.24
C GLU A 677 -37.71 8.81 -44.60
N LYS A 678 -36.51 8.23 -44.65
CA LYS A 678 -35.69 8.20 -45.88
C LYS A 678 -34.96 6.87 -46.02
N ASP A 679 -35.11 6.21 -47.16
CA ASP A 679 -34.46 4.94 -47.47
C ASP A 679 -34.66 3.90 -46.34
N SER A 680 -33.56 3.39 -45.78
CA SER A 680 -33.52 2.46 -44.64
C SER A 680 -33.42 3.15 -43.28
N LEU A 681 -33.69 4.47 -43.19
CA LEU A 681 -33.49 5.29 -42.00
C LEU A 681 -34.75 6.08 -41.57
N PHE A 682 -34.90 6.24 -40.26
CA PHE A 682 -35.65 7.36 -39.66
C PHE A 682 -34.67 8.45 -39.24
N ILE A 683 -35.00 9.71 -39.48
CA ILE A 683 -34.13 10.85 -39.15
C ILE A 683 -34.91 11.82 -38.26
N LEU A 684 -34.49 11.97 -37.01
CA LEU A 684 -34.94 13.06 -36.14
C LEU A 684 -34.06 14.27 -36.40
N LYS A 685 -34.66 15.41 -36.72
CA LYS A 685 -33.95 16.62 -37.15
C LYS A 685 -34.41 17.84 -36.36
N SER A 686 -33.47 18.66 -35.92
CA SER A 686 -33.68 20.05 -35.52
C SER A 686 -33.04 21.01 -36.53
N ASP A 687 -33.19 22.32 -36.33
CA ASP A 687 -32.57 23.34 -37.20
C ASP A 687 -31.03 23.24 -37.28
N GLU A 688 -30.40 22.58 -36.32
CA GLU A 688 -28.94 22.48 -36.20
C GLU A 688 -28.41 21.04 -36.20
N LYS A 689 -29.21 20.06 -35.77
CA LYS A 689 -28.75 18.68 -35.53
C LYS A 689 -29.59 17.65 -36.26
N GLU A 690 -28.98 16.55 -36.69
CA GLU A 690 -29.68 15.40 -37.28
C GLU A 690 -29.23 14.09 -36.64
N PHE A 691 -30.19 13.22 -36.33
CA PHE A 691 -29.97 11.90 -35.73
C PHE A 691 -30.64 10.85 -36.60
N SER A 692 -29.85 9.97 -37.21
CA SER A 692 -30.36 8.92 -38.10
C SER A 692 -30.41 7.57 -37.39
N PHE A 693 -31.50 6.82 -37.57
CA PHE A 693 -31.77 5.54 -36.93
C PHE A 693 -32.09 4.47 -37.98
N GLY A 694 -31.53 3.27 -37.86
CA GLY A 694 -31.79 2.17 -38.78
C GLY A 694 -33.21 1.63 -38.64
N LYS A 695 -33.95 1.47 -39.76
CA LYS A 695 -35.28 0.83 -39.73
C LYS A 695 -35.23 -0.66 -39.42
N LYS A 696 -34.11 -1.32 -39.72
CA LYS A 696 -33.94 -2.76 -39.52
C LYS A 696 -33.68 -3.13 -38.06
N ASP A 697 -33.00 -2.26 -37.32
CA ASP A 697 -32.45 -2.57 -35.99
C ASP A 697 -32.78 -1.51 -34.93
N GLY A 698 -33.30 -0.34 -35.30
CA GLY A 698 -33.61 0.75 -34.37
C GLY A 698 -32.39 1.48 -33.80
N LEU A 699 -31.18 1.18 -34.29
CA LEU A 699 -29.93 1.70 -33.75
C LEU A 699 -29.60 3.09 -34.31
N LEU A 700 -29.03 3.96 -33.48
CA LEU A 700 -28.45 5.24 -33.91
C LEU A 700 -27.29 4.97 -34.88
N LYS A 701 -27.32 5.55 -36.09
CA LYS A 701 -26.32 5.34 -37.15
C LYS A 701 -25.39 6.54 -37.32
N THR A 702 -25.96 7.74 -37.30
CA THR A 702 -25.22 8.98 -37.58
C THR A 702 -25.74 10.10 -36.69
N VAL A 703 -24.80 10.90 -36.17
CA VAL A 703 -25.06 12.17 -35.49
C VAL A 703 -24.43 13.30 -36.32
N ILE A 704 -25.23 14.30 -36.68
CA ILE A 704 -24.78 15.53 -37.35
C ILE A 704 -24.97 16.69 -36.39
N LEU A 705 -23.91 17.48 -36.18
CA LEU A 705 -23.82 18.49 -35.12
C LEU A 705 -24.21 19.89 -35.55
N ASP A 706 -24.10 20.21 -36.84
CA ASP A 706 -24.31 21.55 -37.37
C ASP A 706 -24.81 21.55 -38.84
N LYS A 707 -25.19 22.74 -39.30
CA LYS A 707 -25.61 23.01 -40.69
C LYS A 707 -24.49 22.76 -41.73
N LYS A 708 -23.23 22.72 -41.30
CA LYS A 708 -22.08 22.37 -42.16
C LYS A 708 -21.90 20.85 -42.28
N SER A 709 -22.86 20.08 -41.76
CA SER A 709 -22.86 18.62 -41.78
C SER A 709 -21.66 18.00 -41.06
N LYS A 710 -21.15 18.65 -39.99
CA LYS A 710 -20.11 18.05 -39.15
C LYS A 710 -20.66 16.78 -38.49
N LYS A 711 -20.08 15.64 -38.84
CA LYS A 711 -20.48 14.32 -38.33
C LYS A 711 -19.75 13.98 -37.04
N MET A 712 -20.41 13.21 -36.19
CA MET A 712 -19.82 12.58 -35.02
C MET A 712 -19.98 11.06 -35.11
N THR A 713 -18.96 10.35 -34.62
CA THR A 713 -18.82 8.90 -34.76
C THR A 713 -19.56 8.11 -33.66
N PHE A 714 -20.32 8.78 -32.78
CA PHE A 714 -21.14 8.15 -31.75
C PHE A 714 -22.36 7.45 -32.37
N ARG A 715 -22.42 6.12 -32.28
CA ARG A 715 -23.39 5.32 -33.05
C ARG A 715 -23.62 3.92 -32.46
N ASN A 716 -24.34 3.10 -33.21
CA ASN A 716 -24.61 1.68 -33.03
C ASN A 716 -25.18 1.32 -31.65
N GLY A 717 -25.98 2.20 -31.07
CA GLY A 717 -26.68 1.93 -29.82
C GLY A 717 -28.08 2.57 -29.77
N PRO A 718 -28.84 2.31 -28.70
CA PRO A 718 -28.51 1.38 -27.63
C PRO A 718 -28.59 -0.09 -28.08
N VAL A 719 -27.58 -0.88 -27.71
CA VAL A 719 -27.63 -2.35 -27.78
C VAL A 719 -27.81 -2.88 -26.37
N PHE A 720 -28.83 -3.72 -26.14
CA PHE A 720 -29.02 -4.39 -24.85
C PHE A 720 -27.90 -5.40 -24.58
N VAL A 721 -27.30 -5.33 -23.39
CA VAL A 721 -26.14 -6.16 -23.06
C VAL A 721 -26.46 -7.67 -23.01
N ASN A 722 -27.67 -8.05 -22.58
CA ASN A 722 -28.14 -9.46 -22.56
C ASN A 722 -29.41 -9.70 -23.40
N GLY A 723 -29.76 -8.78 -24.31
CA GLY A 723 -30.99 -8.85 -25.11
C GLY A 723 -30.75 -9.22 -26.58
N LYS A 724 -31.78 -9.71 -27.27
CA LYS A 724 -31.70 -9.95 -28.72
C LYS A 724 -32.23 -8.73 -29.46
N MET A 725 -31.44 -8.20 -30.39
CA MET A 725 -31.84 -7.04 -31.22
C MET A 725 -32.73 -7.46 -32.41
N GLU A 726 -33.75 -8.28 -32.15
CA GLU A 726 -34.73 -8.71 -33.16
C GLU A 726 -35.99 -7.85 -33.12
N LEU A 727 -36.16 -7.03 -34.14
CA LEU A 727 -37.23 -6.04 -34.21
C LEU A 727 -38.62 -6.70 -34.38
N SER A 728 -39.58 -6.26 -33.58
CA SER A 728 -41.01 -6.58 -33.74
C SER A 728 -41.74 -5.45 -34.46
N SER A 729 -41.47 -4.19 -34.12
CA SER A 729 -42.05 -3.02 -34.78
C SER A 729 -41.20 -1.77 -34.57
N ILE A 730 -41.19 -0.88 -35.55
CA ILE A 730 -40.63 0.46 -35.43
C ILE A 730 -41.60 1.47 -36.04
N LYS A 731 -41.84 2.59 -35.36
CA LYS A 731 -42.70 3.66 -35.84
C LYS A 731 -42.25 5.02 -35.31
N SER A 732 -42.52 6.08 -36.06
CA SER A 732 -42.40 7.45 -35.59
C SER A 732 -43.77 8.03 -35.24
N PHE A 733 -43.79 8.98 -34.30
CA PHE A 733 -44.97 9.78 -33.96
C PHE A 733 -44.58 11.09 -33.27
N THR A 734 -45.51 12.03 -33.24
CA THR A 734 -45.36 13.32 -32.57
C THR A 734 -46.09 13.29 -31.23
N GLU A 735 -45.45 13.80 -30.18
CA GLU A 735 -46.08 14.01 -28.86
C GLU A 735 -45.81 15.45 -28.40
N ALA A 736 -46.87 16.26 -28.36
CA ALA A 736 -46.78 17.72 -28.23
C ALA A 736 -45.84 18.32 -29.32
N GLN A 737 -44.74 18.95 -28.94
CA GLN A 737 -43.74 19.48 -29.87
C GLN A 737 -42.57 18.50 -30.11
N ASN A 738 -42.56 17.33 -29.47
CA ASN A 738 -41.44 16.39 -29.56
C ASN A 738 -41.66 15.39 -30.69
N GLN A 739 -40.55 14.93 -31.28
CA GLN A 739 -40.55 13.90 -32.31
C GLN A 739 -39.98 12.60 -31.78
N LEU A 740 -40.71 11.50 -31.92
CA LEU A 740 -40.38 10.23 -31.30
C LEU A 740 -40.23 9.11 -32.33
N ILE A 741 -39.36 8.14 -32.01
CA ILE A 741 -39.25 6.84 -32.67
C ILE A 741 -39.38 5.77 -31.58
N GLU A 742 -40.44 4.97 -31.64
CA GLU A 742 -40.62 3.79 -30.79
C GLU A 742 -40.17 2.54 -31.53
N VAL A 743 -39.33 1.76 -30.86
CA VAL A 743 -38.82 0.45 -31.30
C VAL A 743 -39.23 -0.59 -30.27
N LYS A 744 -39.88 -1.67 -30.73
CA LYS A 744 -40.20 -2.84 -29.90
C LYS A 744 -39.49 -4.06 -30.46
N TYR A 745 -38.95 -4.89 -29.58
CA TYR A 745 -38.24 -6.12 -29.91
C TYR A 745 -39.07 -7.34 -29.55
N LYS A 746 -38.79 -8.48 -30.19
CA LYS A 746 -39.55 -9.72 -29.99
C LYS A 746 -39.43 -10.31 -28.59
N ASP A 747 -38.35 -10.01 -27.89
CA ASP A 747 -38.12 -10.42 -26.49
C ASP A 747 -38.85 -9.51 -25.47
N GLY A 748 -39.68 -8.58 -25.96
CA GLY A 748 -40.45 -7.65 -25.13
C GLY A 748 -39.69 -6.37 -24.76
N ASN A 749 -38.41 -6.26 -25.12
CA ASN A 749 -37.63 -5.05 -24.89
C ASN A 749 -38.18 -3.88 -25.73
N LYS A 750 -37.99 -2.66 -25.22
CA LYS A 750 -38.54 -1.45 -25.83
C LYS A 750 -37.54 -0.30 -25.76
N ILE A 751 -37.45 0.47 -26.84
CA ILE A 751 -36.66 1.69 -26.93
C ILE A 751 -37.56 2.81 -27.47
N ILE A 752 -37.45 4.01 -26.90
CA ILE A 752 -38.09 5.23 -27.41
C ILE A 752 -37.02 6.31 -27.49
N TRP A 753 -36.70 6.74 -28.71
CA TRP A 753 -35.93 7.95 -28.95
C TRP A 753 -36.88 9.13 -29.05
N LYS A 754 -36.56 10.24 -28.39
CA LYS A 754 -37.36 11.46 -28.37
C LYS A 754 -36.44 12.66 -28.57
N LEU A 755 -36.64 13.42 -29.64
CA LEU A 755 -35.96 14.70 -29.85
C LEU A 755 -36.83 15.83 -29.30
N ASN A 756 -36.29 16.55 -28.32
CA ASN A 756 -36.94 17.70 -27.71
C ASN A 756 -36.55 19.00 -28.44
N PRO A 757 -37.43 20.03 -28.47
CA PRO A 757 -37.13 21.34 -29.06
C PRO A 757 -35.85 22.00 -28.56
N ASN A 758 -35.44 21.76 -27.31
CA ASN A 758 -34.19 22.29 -26.74
C ASN A 758 -32.91 21.57 -27.25
N GLY A 759 -33.03 20.66 -28.22
CA GLY A 759 -31.91 19.94 -28.82
C GLY A 759 -31.41 18.74 -28.03
N ILE A 760 -32.09 18.35 -26.94
CA ILE A 760 -31.80 17.11 -26.20
C ILE A 760 -32.42 15.92 -26.91
N LEU A 761 -31.59 14.92 -27.19
CA LEU A 761 -32.03 13.59 -27.62
C LEU A 761 -32.20 12.70 -26.39
N GLU A 762 -33.44 12.42 -26.04
CA GLU A 762 -33.81 11.54 -24.93
C GLU A 762 -33.96 10.09 -25.42
N LEU A 763 -33.40 9.16 -24.67
CA LEU A 763 -33.55 7.72 -24.87
C LEU A 763 -34.23 7.12 -23.65
N ASN A 764 -35.45 6.61 -23.84
CA ASN A 764 -36.10 5.74 -22.85
C ASN A 764 -35.92 4.30 -23.28
N TYR A 765 -35.44 3.44 -22.40
CA TYR A 765 -35.32 2.01 -22.68
C TYR A 765 -35.90 1.18 -21.54
N GLU A 766 -36.47 0.04 -21.92
CA GLU A 766 -37.10 -0.92 -21.04
C GLU A 766 -36.69 -2.33 -21.45
N TYR A 767 -36.25 -3.12 -20.47
CA TYR A 767 -35.90 -4.51 -20.67
C TYR A 767 -36.18 -5.33 -19.40
N SER A 768 -36.41 -6.64 -19.56
CA SER A 768 -36.68 -7.53 -18.42
C SER A 768 -35.64 -8.64 -18.35
N LEU A 769 -35.17 -8.94 -17.15
CA LEU A 769 -34.21 -10.02 -16.88
C LEU A 769 -34.72 -10.88 -15.73
N SER A 770 -34.38 -12.17 -15.77
CA SER A 770 -34.64 -13.12 -14.68
C SER A 770 -33.51 -14.15 -14.63
N GLY A 771 -32.65 -14.06 -13.61
CA GLY A 771 -31.53 -14.97 -13.42
C GLY A 771 -30.23 -14.26 -13.03
N ASN A 772 -29.11 -14.92 -13.33
CA ASN A 772 -27.77 -14.48 -12.94
C ASN A 772 -27.06 -13.86 -14.13
N TYR A 773 -26.54 -12.65 -13.97
CA TYR A 773 -25.87 -11.93 -15.04
C TYR A 773 -24.59 -11.25 -14.56
N GLN A 774 -23.60 -11.17 -15.46
CA GLN A 774 -22.37 -10.41 -15.22
C GLN A 774 -22.58 -8.91 -15.42
N PHE A 775 -23.43 -8.57 -16.38
CA PHE A 775 -23.74 -7.20 -16.78
C PHE A 775 -25.25 -7.05 -16.94
N ALA A 776 -25.75 -5.82 -16.94
CA ALA A 776 -27.09 -5.48 -17.42
C ALA A 776 -27.11 -4.01 -17.84
N GLY A 777 -27.87 -3.65 -18.89
CA GLY A 777 -27.96 -2.28 -19.38
C GLY A 777 -27.83 -2.18 -20.90
N VAL A 778 -27.33 -1.03 -21.37
CA VAL A 778 -27.19 -0.71 -22.80
C VAL A 778 -25.79 -0.21 -23.17
N SER A 779 -25.40 -0.39 -24.43
CA SER A 779 -24.09 -0.02 -24.95
C SER A 779 -24.14 0.73 -26.30
N PHE A 780 -23.06 1.47 -26.58
CA PHE A 780 -22.86 2.32 -27.76
C PHE A 780 -21.40 2.24 -28.25
N ASP A 781 -21.19 2.61 -29.51
CA ASP A 781 -19.86 2.71 -30.12
C ASP A 781 -19.38 4.17 -30.16
N TYR A 782 -18.15 4.37 -29.70
CA TYR A 782 -17.38 5.58 -29.98
C TYR A 782 -15.89 5.24 -30.08
N PRO A 783 -15.12 5.81 -31.03
CA PRO A 783 -13.68 5.53 -31.13
C PRO A 783 -12.91 6.15 -29.96
N GLU A 784 -12.18 5.31 -29.22
CA GLU A 784 -11.38 5.75 -28.06
C GLU A 784 -10.35 6.82 -28.44
N ASN A 785 -9.73 6.70 -29.62
CA ASN A 785 -8.69 7.60 -30.11
C ASN A 785 -9.18 9.03 -30.37
N TYR A 786 -10.49 9.27 -30.41
CA TYR A 786 -11.05 10.62 -30.48
C TYR A 786 -11.31 11.25 -29.11
N VAL A 787 -11.26 10.48 -28.03
CA VAL A 787 -11.49 11.01 -26.68
C VAL A 787 -10.21 11.64 -26.13
N ILE A 788 -10.37 12.81 -25.54
CA ILE A 788 -9.30 13.56 -24.87
C ILE A 788 -9.44 13.37 -23.36
N SER A 789 -10.66 13.47 -22.83
CA SER A 789 -10.95 13.29 -21.40
C SER A 789 -12.41 12.93 -21.15
N ALA A 790 -12.68 12.36 -19.97
CA ALA A 790 -14.03 12.15 -19.44
C ALA A 790 -14.19 12.96 -18.15
N LYS A 791 -15.27 13.72 -18.05
CA LYS A 791 -15.68 14.44 -16.84
C LYS A 791 -17.04 13.94 -16.41
N TRP A 792 -17.26 13.60 -15.15
CA TRP A 792 -18.54 13.06 -14.70
C TRP A 792 -18.84 13.45 -13.26
N LEU A 793 -20.12 13.51 -12.91
CA LEU A 793 -20.56 13.49 -11.52
C LEU A 793 -20.92 12.05 -11.15
N GLY A 794 -20.27 11.51 -10.15
CA GLY A 794 -20.47 10.15 -9.65
C GLY A 794 -19.38 9.79 -8.65
N LYS A 795 -19.29 8.51 -8.30
CA LYS A 795 -18.18 8.02 -7.50
C LYS A 795 -16.96 7.77 -8.38
N GLY A 796 -15.79 8.18 -7.90
CA GLY A 796 -14.51 8.07 -8.60
C GLY A 796 -13.36 8.63 -7.75
N PRO A 797 -12.20 8.93 -8.36
CA PRO A 797 -11.93 8.94 -9.80
C PRO A 797 -11.45 7.60 -10.38
N TYR A 798 -11.26 6.58 -9.56
CA TYR A 798 -10.79 5.26 -10.01
C TYR A 798 -11.98 4.39 -10.41
N HIS A 799 -11.72 3.42 -11.29
CA HIS A 799 -12.72 2.44 -11.64
C HIS A 799 -12.97 1.43 -10.50
N VAL A 800 -14.12 0.76 -10.57
CA VAL A 800 -14.61 -0.14 -9.52
C VAL A 800 -14.99 -1.51 -10.07
N TRP A 801 -15.16 -2.46 -9.16
CA TRP A 801 -15.76 -3.78 -9.42
C TRP A 801 -16.93 -3.99 -8.45
N LYS A 802 -17.82 -4.95 -8.74
CA LYS A 802 -19.00 -5.22 -7.89
C LYS A 802 -18.63 -5.40 -6.41
N ASN A 803 -17.54 -6.13 -6.14
CA ASN A 803 -16.98 -6.44 -4.83
C ASN A 803 -15.83 -5.51 -4.42
N ARG A 804 -15.71 -4.33 -5.05
CA ARG A 804 -14.76 -3.26 -4.72
C ARG A 804 -15.34 -1.90 -5.13
N THR A 805 -16.43 -1.47 -4.48
CA THR A 805 -17.07 -0.16 -4.72
C THR A 805 -16.66 0.90 -3.71
N GLN A 806 -16.14 0.48 -2.56
CA GLN A 806 -15.60 1.30 -1.49
C GLN A 806 -14.33 2.03 -1.97
N GLY A 807 -13.99 3.13 -1.30
CA GLY A 807 -12.86 3.99 -1.60
C GLY A 807 -13.19 5.16 -2.52
N GLN A 808 -14.20 5.01 -3.38
CA GLN A 808 -14.63 6.03 -4.33
C GLN A 808 -15.65 6.98 -3.70
N THR A 809 -15.48 8.29 -3.92
CA THR A 809 -16.35 9.32 -3.33
C THR A 809 -17.08 10.13 -4.41
N TYR A 810 -18.27 10.63 -4.08
CA TYR A 810 -19.00 11.53 -4.98
C TYR A 810 -18.22 12.83 -5.18
N ASN A 811 -17.96 13.16 -6.44
CA ASN A 811 -17.45 14.44 -6.86
C ASN A 811 -17.73 14.63 -8.35
N VAL A 812 -17.42 15.81 -8.89
CA VAL A 812 -17.19 15.97 -10.31
C VAL A 812 -15.74 15.62 -10.59
N TRP A 813 -15.50 14.45 -11.15
CA TRP A 813 -14.17 13.96 -11.51
C TRP A 813 -13.87 14.26 -12.97
N GLN A 814 -12.58 14.36 -13.31
CA GLN A 814 -12.13 14.47 -14.70
C GLN A 814 -10.83 13.70 -14.90
N ASN A 815 -10.86 12.67 -15.75
CA ASN A 815 -9.69 11.89 -16.11
C ASN A 815 -9.29 12.19 -17.56
N LEU A 816 -8.01 12.43 -17.80
CA LEU A 816 -7.42 12.47 -19.14
C LEU A 816 -7.37 11.05 -19.71
N ARG A 817 -7.51 10.90 -21.03
CA ARG A 817 -7.38 9.59 -21.68
C ARG A 817 -5.98 9.02 -21.45
N ASN A 818 -5.93 7.83 -20.85
CA ASN A 818 -4.74 6.99 -20.75
C ASN A 818 -5.08 5.53 -21.09
N SER A 819 -4.05 4.72 -21.26
CA SER A 819 -4.16 3.27 -21.52
C SER A 819 -3.55 2.44 -20.40
N THR A 820 -3.49 3.00 -19.19
CA THR A 820 -2.91 2.34 -18.03
C THR A 820 -3.65 1.04 -17.74
N ARG A 821 -2.87 0.01 -17.45
CA ARG A 821 -3.33 -1.28 -16.96
C ARG A 821 -2.55 -1.54 -15.68
N THR A 822 -3.26 -1.75 -14.59
CA THR A 822 -2.68 -2.10 -13.30
C THR A 822 -1.70 -3.27 -13.45
N GLY A 823 -0.52 -3.16 -12.84
CA GLY A 823 0.57 -4.13 -12.98
C GLY A 823 1.46 -3.97 -14.23
N VAL A 824 1.12 -3.09 -15.18
CA VAL A 824 1.89 -2.95 -16.44
C VAL A 824 2.31 -1.50 -16.69
N SER A 825 3.62 -1.26 -16.71
CA SER A 825 4.20 0.04 -17.06
C SER A 825 3.84 0.47 -18.50
N PRO A 826 3.52 1.76 -18.76
CA PRO A 826 3.50 2.88 -17.83
C PRO A 826 2.21 2.97 -16.99
N LEU A 827 2.39 3.25 -15.69
CA LEU A 827 1.30 3.42 -14.72
C LEU A 827 0.94 4.91 -14.60
N ILE A 828 -0.23 5.30 -15.11
CA ILE A 828 -0.75 6.66 -15.10
C ILE A 828 -2.15 6.62 -14.49
N TYR A 829 -2.19 6.69 -13.16
CA TYR A 829 -3.44 6.72 -12.41
C TYR A 829 -3.99 8.15 -12.26
N PRO A 830 -5.32 8.31 -12.09
CA PRO A 830 -6.35 7.25 -12.13
C PRO A 830 -6.56 6.70 -13.55
N GLU A 831 -7.05 5.47 -13.63
CA GLU A 831 -7.37 4.82 -14.89
C GLU A 831 -8.48 5.60 -15.63
N PHE A 832 -8.33 5.73 -16.95
CA PHE A 832 -9.37 6.34 -17.77
C PHE A 832 -10.49 5.35 -18.13
N LYS A 833 -10.11 4.10 -18.36
CA LYS A 833 -11.00 3.01 -18.78
C LYS A 833 -11.46 2.26 -17.54
N GLY A 834 -12.68 1.73 -17.54
CA GLY A 834 -13.20 1.08 -16.35
C GLY A 834 -14.71 1.17 -16.18
N TYR A 835 -15.19 0.62 -15.06
CA TYR A 835 -16.54 0.88 -14.54
C TYR A 835 -16.52 2.02 -13.52
N PHE A 836 -17.46 2.97 -13.62
CA PHE A 836 -17.62 4.08 -12.70
C PHE A 836 -18.99 4.02 -12.05
N ASP A 837 -19.04 4.14 -10.72
CA ASP A 837 -20.25 3.92 -9.91
C ASP A 837 -21.11 5.17 -9.77
N ASN A 838 -22.42 4.96 -9.75
CA ASN A 838 -23.44 5.96 -9.44
C ASN A 838 -23.30 7.28 -10.24
N VAL A 839 -23.10 7.17 -11.56
CA VAL A 839 -22.93 8.32 -12.44
C VAL A 839 -24.26 9.03 -12.67
N SER A 840 -24.31 10.33 -12.37
CA SER A 840 -25.47 11.20 -12.65
C SER A 840 -25.43 11.75 -14.07
N TRP A 841 -24.23 12.15 -14.51
CA TRP A 841 -23.95 12.58 -15.87
C TRP A 841 -22.48 12.36 -16.22
N LEU A 842 -22.21 12.16 -17.51
CA LEU A 842 -20.89 12.01 -18.12
C LEU A 842 -20.76 13.03 -19.26
N GLN A 843 -19.62 13.69 -19.36
CA GLN A 843 -19.19 14.48 -20.51
C GLN A 843 -17.88 13.92 -21.06
N LEU A 844 -17.90 13.48 -22.31
CA LEU A 844 -16.70 13.17 -23.08
C LEU A 844 -16.26 14.42 -23.83
N ASN A 845 -15.03 14.84 -23.59
CA ASN A 845 -14.35 15.83 -24.42
C ASN A 845 -13.61 15.10 -25.54
N THR A 846 -13.88 15.45 -26.79
CA THR A 846 -13.37 14.70 -27.95
C THR A 846 -12.93 15.63 -29.06
N ALA A 847 -12.14 15.12 -30.00
CA ALA A 847 -11.75 15.84 -31.21
C ALA A 847 -12.95 16.25 -32.10
N GLU A 848 -14.06 15.52 -32.02
CA GLU A 848 -15.27 15.78 -32.83
C GLU A 848 -16.23 16.77 -32.15
N GLY A 849 -16.02 17.06 -30.87
CA GLY A 849 -16.90 17.89 -30.03
C GLY A 849 -17.22 17.21 -28.69
N LYS A 850 -18.05 17.85 -27.87
CA LYS A 850 -18.44 17.28 -26.57
C LYS A 850 -19.68 16.39 -26.68
N ILE A 851 -19.68 15.29 -25.94
CA ILE A 851 -20.83 14.40 -25.77
C ILE A 851 -21.20 14.42 -24.30
N THR A 852 -22.37 14.93 -23.94
CA THR A 852 -22.87 14.91 -22.56
C THR A 852 -24.05 13.97 -22.48
N VAL A 853 -24.02 13.05 -21.52
CA VAL A 853 -25.09 12.09 -21.24
C VAL A 853 -25.47 12.20 -19.77
N GLY A 854 -26.74 12.47 -19.47
CA GLY A 854 -27.28 12.48 -18.11
C GLY A 854 -28.36 11.42 -17.92
N THR A 855 -28.69 11.09 -16.67
CA THR A 855 -29.84 10.24 -16.33
C THR A 855 -30.64 10.88 -15.19
N LYS A 856 -31.91 10.48 -15.04
CA LYS A 856 -32.72 10.81 -13.85
C LYS A 856 -32.77 9.67 -12.84
N GLU A 857 -32.47 8.44 -13.26
CA GLU A 857 -32.44 7.27 -12.39
C GLU A 857 -31.15 7.22 -11.58
N GLU A 858 -31.21 6.70 -10.35
CA GLU A 858 -30.05 6.45 -9.50
C GLU A 858 -29.37 5.11 -9.85
N LYS A 859 -28.18 4.85 -9.29
CA LYS A 859 -27.47 3.58 -9.40
C LYS A 859 -27.12 3.15 -10.83
N MET A 860 -26.73 4.12 -11.65
CA MET A 860 -26.20 3.85 -12.99
C MET A 860 -24.68 3.74 -12.95
N PHE A 861 -24.15 2.61 -13.42
CA PHE A 861 -22.74 2.47 -13.73
C PHE A 861 -22.47 2.95 -15.15
N VAL A 862 -21.27 3.50 -15.37
CA VAL A 862 -20.77 3.78 -16.71
C VAL A 862 -19.55 2.93 -16.99
N ARG A 863 -19.53 2.27 -18.14
CA ARG A 863 -18.33 1.63 -18.67
C ARG A 863 -17.67 2.54 -19.70
N LEU A 864 -16.39 2.85 -19.52
CA LEU A 864 -15.55 3.52 -20.51
C LEU A 864 -14.56 2.52 -21.13
N PHE A 865 -14.78 2.20 -22.39
CA PHE A 865 -13.91 1.43 -23.29
C PHE A 865 -13.57 0.02 -22.81
N ASP A 866 -12.72 -0.64 -23.59
CA ASP A 866 -12.20 -1.96 -23.24
C ASP A 866 -10.99 -1.80 -22.33
N PHE A 867 -11.08 -2.44 -21.18
CA PHE A 867 -10.05 -2.55 -20.16
C PHE A 867 -10.10 -3.96 -19.62
N TYR A 868 -8.93 -4.56 -19.45
CA TYR A 868 -8.64 -5.73 -18.64
C TYR A 868 -7.13 -5.86 -18.48
N GLY A 869 -6.68 -6.70 -17.55
CA GLY A 869 -5.29 -6.86 -17.12
C GLY A 869 -4.30 -7.36 -18.18
N ILE A 870 -3.33 -8.17 -17.76
CA ILE A 870 -2.23 -8.63 -18.61
C ILE A 870 -2.75 -9.40 -19.85
N TYR A 871 -2.08 -9.20 -20.99
CA TYR A 871 -2.42 -9.85 -22.26
C TYR A 871 -2.44 -11.38 -22.11
N GLY A 872 -3.56 -12.03 -22.44
CA GLY A 872 -3.70 -13.49 -22.42
C GLY A 872 -4.29 -14.10 -21.14
N ALA A 873 -4.49 -13.32 -20.08
CA ALA A 873 -5.31 -13.75 -18.95
C ALA A 873 -6.80 -13.60 -19.33
N GLU A 874 -7.61 -14.67 -19.23
CA GLU A 874 -9.06 -14.62 -19.51
C GLU A 874 -9.88 -14.69 -18.21
N GLY A 875 -9.33 -14.09 -17.16
CA GLY A 875 -9.82 -14.28 -15.81
C GLY A 875 -11.05 -13.48 -15.39
N PHE A 876 -11.64 -12.78 -16.34
CA PHE A 876 -12.71 -11.80 -16.17
C PHE A 876 -13.76 -12.05 -17.25
N PRO A 877 -15.03 -11.68 -17.03
CA PRO A 877 -16.07 -11.93 -18.02
C PRO A 877 -15.81 -11.12 -19.30
N LYS A 878 -16.14 -11.68 -20.46
CA LYS A 878 -16.03 -10.94 -21.73
C LYS A 878 -16.86 -9.66 -21.69
N LEU A 879 -16.26 -8.55 -22.10
CA LEU A 879 -16.93 -7.26 -22.15
C LEU A 879 -18.15 -7.26 -23.10
N PRO A 880 -19.22 -6.51 -22.77
CA PRO A 880 -20.34 -6.29 -23.68
C PRO A 880 -19.89 -5.65 -25.00
N ALA A 881 -20.63 -5.91 -26.07
CA ALA A 881 -20.43 -5.25 -27.35
C ALA A 881 -20.50 -3.71 -27.23
N GLY A 882 -19.76 -3.01 -28.09
CA GLY A 882 -19.56 -1.57 -28.02
C GLY A 882 -18.61 -1.15 -26.91
N ASN A 883 -18.34 0.15 -26.81
CA ASN A 883 -17.20 0.68 -26.05
C ASN A 883 -17.61 1.76 -25.02
N ILE A 884 -18.88 2.18 -24.99
CA ILE A 884 -19.41 3.04 -23.92
C ILE A 884 -20.72 2.41 -23.47
N SER A 885 -20.86 2.12 -22.18
CA SER A 885 -22.07 1.46 -21.66
C SER A 885 -22.65 2.18 -20.46
N PHE A 886 -23.97 2.10 -20.33
CA PHE A 886 -24.75 2.57 -19.20
C PHE A 886 -25.40 1.33 -18.59
N LEU A 887 -24.93 0.94 -17.41
CA LEU A 887 -25.13 -0.38 -16.85
C LEU A 887 -25.87 -0.30 -15.51
N ASP A 888 -26.76 -1.25 -15.28
CA ASP A 888 -27.45 -1.51 -14.02
C ASP A 888 -26.66 -2.47 -13.12
N ALA A 889 -25.76 -3.25 -13.72
CA ALA A 889 -24.94 -4.23 -13.03
C ALA A 889 -23.57 -4.37 -13.71
N ILE A 890 -22.54 -4.54 -12.88
CA ILE A 890 -21.15 -4.82 -13.28
C ILE A 890 -20.68 -6.12 -12.61
N PRO A 891 -19.65 -6.79 -13.13
CA PRO A 891 -19.21 -8.08 -12.60
C PRO A 891 -18.36 -7.91 -11.33
N PRO A 892 -18.31 -8.94 -10.47
CA PRO A 892 -17.27 -9.08 -9.46
C PRO A 892 -15.92 -9.44 -10.08
N LEU A 893 -14.84 -9.26 -9.32
CA LEU A 893 -13.48 -9.62 -9.72
C LEU A 893 -12.85 -10.63 -8.75
N GLY A 894 -11.93 -11.45 -9.27
CA GLY A 894 -11.08 -12.36 -8.48
C GLY A 894 -9.82 -11.67 -7.94
N THR A 895 -9.03 -12.37 -7.12
CA THR A 895 -7.81 -11.81 -6.48
C THR A 895 -6.50 -12.17 -7.18
N VAL A 896 -6.47 -13.21 -8.02
CA VAL A 896 -5.27 -13.66 -8.78
C VAL A 896 -5.64 -13.89 -10.23
N LEU A 897 -5.56 -12.83 -11.04
CA LEU A 897 -6.10 -12.84 -12.40
C LEU A 897 -5.22 -13.60 -13.40
N ALA A 898 -3.90 -13.44 -13.32
CA ALA A 898 -2.98 -13.97 -14.33
C ALA A 898 -2.81 -15.49 -14.29
N PHE A 899 -2.93 -16.10 -13.10
CA PHE A 899 -2.81 -17.55 -12.91
C PHE A 899 -4.15 -18.30 -12.93
N ASN A 900 -5.27 -17.61 -13.07
CA ASN A 900 -6.62 -18.18 -13.02
C ASN A 900 -6.90 -18.97 -11.71
N ILE A 901 -6.21 -18.64 -10.61
CA ILE A 901 -6.27 -19.39 -9.34
C ILE A 901 -7.58 -19.06 -8.60
N ASN A 902 -8.02 -17.79 -8.63
CA ASN A 902 -9.16 -17.30 -7.85
C ASN A 902 -10.22 -16.61 -8.74
N ASN A 903 -10.63 -17.31 -9.80
CA ASN A 903 -11.54 -16.74 -10.80
C ASN A 903 -12.99 -17.15 -10.60
N GLU A 904 -13.21 -18.14 -9.73
CA GLU A 904 -14.50 -18.46 -9.18
C GLU A 904 -14.88 -17.42 -8.11
N THR A 905 -15.33 -16.23 -8.55
CA THR A 905 -15.59 -15.11 -7.66
C THR A 905 -16.61 -15.45 -6.56
N SER A 906 -17.53 -16.39 -6.79
CA SER A 906 -18.54 -16.81 -5.82
C SER A 906 -17.97 -17.38 -4.52
N THR A 907 -16.72 -17.87 -4.50
CA THR A 907 -16.08 -18.37 -3.27
C THR A 907 -15.53 -17.25 -2.38
N LEU A 908 -15.42 -16.02 -2.91
CA LEU A 908 -14.85 -14.87 -2.20
C LEU A 908 -15.88 -14.09 -1.36
N GLY A 909 -17.08 -14.63 -1.20
CA GLY A 909 -18.12 -14.09 -0.32
C GLY A 909 -19.29 -13.43 -1.05
N PRO A 910 -20.31 -12.99 -0.31
CA PRO A 910 -21.60 -12.55 -0.85
C PRO A 910 -21.52 -11.42 -1.89
N GLU A 911 -20.64 -10.41 -1.72
CA GLU A 911 -20.52 -9.32 -2.69
C GLU A 911 -19.91 -9.81 -4.03
N SER A 912 -19.25 -10.96 -4.01
CA SER A 912 -18.51 -11.54 -5.13
C SER A 912 -19.32 -12.54 -5.96
N GLU A 913 -20.57 -12.81 -5.58
CA GLU A 913 -21.50 -13.64 -6.36
C GLU A 913 -21.93 -12.95 -7.66
N PRO A 914 -22.48 -13.67 -8.66
CA PRO A 914 -23.11 -13.04 -9.82
C PRO A 914 -24.24 -12.07 -9.44
N ASN A 915 -24.64 -11.18 -10.36
CA ASN A 915 -25.79 -10.31 -10.09
C ASN A 915 -27.09 -11.10 -10.28
N HIS A 916 -27.87 -11.23 -9.20
CA HIS A 916 -29.21 -11.81 -9.22
C HIS A 916 -30.23 -10.73 -9.61
N LEU A 917 -30.66 -10.74 -10.87
CA LEU A 917 -31.59 -9.76 -11.42
C LEU A 917 -32.93 -10.41 -11.73
N ASN A 918 -34.00 -9.85 -11.20
CA ASN A 918 -35.37 -10.28 -11.48
C ASN A 918 -36.29 -9.07 -11.59
N GLY A 919 -36.82 -8.82 -12.78
CA GLY A 919 -37.80 -7.77 -13.01
C GLY A 919 -37.55 -6.96 -14.28
N THR A 920 -38.31 -5.88 -14.39
CA THR A 920 -38.26 -4.95 -15.53
C THR A 920 -37.52 -3.68 -15.13
N PHE A 921 -36.51 -3.33 -15.92
CA PHE A 921 -35.67 -2.16 -15.76
C PHE A 921 -36.12 -1.09 -16.74
N LYS A 922 -36.41 0.11 -16.23
CA LYS A 922 -36.78 1.29 -17.03
C LYS A 922 -35.79 2.40 -16.73
N ARG A 923 -35.23 2.99 -17.78
CA ARG A 923 -34.16 3.98 -17.70
C ARG A 923 -34.34 5.06 -18.75
N THR A 924 -33.88 6.26 -18.42
CA THR A 924 -33.82 7.39 -19.34
C THR A 924 -32.40 7.95 -19.41
N LEU A 925 -31.88 8.11 -20.63
CA LEU A 925 -30.64 8.83 -20.91
C LEU A 925 -30.94 10.10 -21.71
N TYR A 926 -30.33 11.21 -21.32
CA TYR A 926 -30.44 12.50 -22.00
C TYR A 926 -29.12 12.83 -22.67
N PHE A 927 -29.10 12.82 -24.00
CA PHE A 927 -27.91 13.13 -24.79
C PHE A 927 -27.94 14.59 -25.25
N TYR A 928 -26.80 15.26 -25.08
CA TYR A 928 -26.52 16.55 -25.67
C TYR A 928 -25.16 16.52 -26.37
N PHE A 929 -25.17 16.89 -27.65
CA PHE A 929 -23.98 16.92 -28.49
C PHE A 929 -23.59 18.38 -28.78
N GLY A 930 -22.39 18.77 -28.37
CA GLY A 930 -21.87 20.14 -28.48
C GLY A 930 -21.77 20.89 -27.14
N LEU A 931 -21.63 22.21 -27.23
CA LEU A 931 -21.72 23.14 -26.09
C LEU A 931 -23.09 23.84 -26.10
N PRO A 932 -23.67 24.15 -24.94
CA PRO A 932 -24.88 24.97 -24.85
C PRO A 932 -24.58 26.40 -25.30
N ASP A 933 -25.49 26.99 -26.07
CA ASP A 933 -25.53 28.44 -26.32
C ASP A 933 -26.12 29.11 -25.07
N PHE A 934 -25.27 29.58 -24.16
CA PHE A 934 -25.73 30.42 -23.05
C PHE A 934 -25.98 31.84 -23.59
N GLU A 935 -27.19 32.37 -23.42
CA GLU A 935 -27.61 33.66 -23.99
C GLU A 935 -26.78 34.90 -23.57
N ASN A 936 -25.75 34.80 -22.72
CA ASN A 936 -25.03 35.97 -22.21
C ASN A 936 -23.52 35.80 -21.89
N GLU A 937 -22.78 34.96 -22.61
CA GLU A 937 -21.30 34.93 -22.50
C GLU A 937 -20.57 35.35 -23.79
N ASN A 938 -21.06 36.39 -24.47
CA ASN A 938 -20.18 37.22 -25.31
C ASN A 938 -19.35 38.15 -24.42
N LYS A 939 -18.45 37.58 -23.59
CA LYS A 939 -17.27 38.36 -23.18
C LYS A 939 -16.34 38.36 -24.38
N GLN A 940 -16.50 39.39 -25.21
CA GLN A 940 -15.55 39.74 -26.25
C GLN A 940 -14.15 39.65 -25.65
N PHE A 941 -13.30 38.78 -26.20
CA PHE A 941 -11.91 38.69 -25.78
C PHE A 941 -11.26 40.02 -26.13
N THR A 942 -11.08 40.90 -25.14
CA THR A 942 -10.29 42.11 -25.32
C THR A 942 -8.83 41.69 -25.32
N MET A 943 -8.19 41.75 -26.49
CA MET A 943 -6.72 41.62 -26.55
C MET A 943 -6.10 42.60 -25.54
N PRO A 944 -5.21 42.15 -24.64
CA PRO A 944 -4.42 43.09 -23.86
C PRO A 944 -3.67 44.02 -24.83
N LYS A 945 -3.69 45.33 -24.54
CA LYS A 945 -3.06 46.36 -25.39
C LYS A 945 -1.54 46.23 -25.49
N GLU A 946 -0.92 45.41 -24.64
CA GLU A 946 0.52 45.16 -24.64
C GLU A 946 0.80 43.66 -24.72
N ASN A 947 1.64 43.31 -25.69
CA ASN A 947 2.19 41.98 -25.88
C ASN A 947 3.44 41.87 -25.00
N ILE A 948 3.31 41.37 -23.76
CA ILE A 948 4.46 41.15 -22.87
C ILE A 948 5.13 39.81 -23.22
N LEU A 949 5.57 39.66 -24.47
CA LEU A 949 6.46 38.59 -24.93
C LEU A 949 7.35 39.10 -26.08
N THR A 950 7.94 40.29 -25.93
CA THR A 950 9.22 40.69 -26.52
C THR A 950 9.72 41.90 -25.73
N ASP A 951 10.52 41.65 -24.69
CA ASP A 951 11.77 42.36 -24.35
C ASP A 951 12.47 41.62 -23.21
#